data_AF-A0A7I7MJW0-F1
#
_entry.id   AF-A0A7I7MJW0-F1
#
_cell.length_a   1.000
_cell.length_b   1.000
_cell.length_c   1.000
_cell.angle_alpha   90.00
_cell.angle_beta   90.00
_cell.angle_gamma   90.00
#
_symmetry.space_group_name_H-M   'P 1'
#
loop_
_entity.id
_entity.type
_entity.pdbx_description
1 polymer ?
#
loop_
_entity_poly.entity_id
_entity_poly.type
_entity_poly.pdbx_seq_one_letter_code
_entity_poly.pdbx_strand_id
1 'polypeptide(L)'
;MTHDGLGVLQIAKANGVNITRVNIMAMDYGESFHQGGNPDMGDLAIQAAQSVHGQLMTLYPSLSSEQAWEMIGVTPMIGINDVMSEVFTVEDAHQLVAFADQNDIGELGFWSVARDTTGQLGVVSPNGSGVEQDPLEYSKVFAQFDGSGGDTTGGGTSGGDTSGGDTSGGDTGGGTSGGDTSGGDTGGGDTSGGTSGGGTTGGGVGVTYAVTSQWDGGFVAQYTITNSGEAALSNWRVEFDLPANESITSVWNGQLAQADTHYVLTPESWTQTIAPGGSVVVGFQAAQTGAYSPPTNVSVNGEPVSGTTSGGGTTSGGGTTTGGGTTTGGGTTSGGGTTSGGGTTSGGGTSGAMSGEFSPYIDMTLWPPLTNANAVALADAGVDDATLAFIVSGAGNQPAWGGVYSLTDPVITSQISALRGAGIDPTISFGGANGVDLAYTAPSATVLAEQYESVVSAFGIYKFDFDVEGGMQANTAVLTKQAQAIAMLQAEQAAAGTPVEVSYTLPVLPTGLTHDGLGVLQIAKANGVNITRVNIMAMDYGESFHQGGNPDMGDLAIQAAQSVHGQLMTLYPSLSSEQAWEMIGVTPMIGINDVMSEVFTVEDAHQLVAFADQNDIGELGFWSVARDTTGQLGVVSPNGSGVEQDPLEYSKVFAQFDGSGGDTTGGGTSGGDTSGGTSGGDTSGGGTSGGDTGGGTSSGGDTSGGDTGGGTSGGDTSGGDTGGGDTSGGTSGGGTTGGGVGVTYAVTSQWDGGFVAQYTITNSGEAALSNWRVEFDLPANESITSVWNGQLAQADTHYVLTPESWTQTIAPGGSVVVGFQAAQTGAYSPPTNVSVNGEPVSGTTSGGGTTSGGGTTTGGGTTTGGGTTTGGGTTSGGGTTSGGGTSGATSGEFSPYVDMTLWPKFDYVSAANAGIDDVTLGFIVTGADGNPSWGTFYSLDDPWVTSAMAEMRQNGIDPTISFGGAANQSLAVTAPNATALASDYKLVTDTYGIYKLDFDIEGAALYDISALTKQAQAVAMLQAQQAAAGTPVKVSYTLPVMPTGLTPNGVQALRIAIDNGVHIGYVNIMTMDYFDPSLQYDGRMGDYAIQAAENVHSQLMTLYPSMSSEAVWSMIKVTPMIGVNDDPREIFTLADAEKLAAFADEKNLGGLSMWSANRDFPGAVGLLSNTSSGVSQQAWDFSEIFDEFAEDAAAEQIASG
;
A
#
# COMPACT_ATOMS: atom_id res chain seq x y z
N MET A 1 4.35 -33.12 -16.84
CA MET A 1 5.00 -32.44 -15.70
C MET A 1 5.77 -31.23 -16.21
N THR A 2 5.75 -30.16 -15.41
CA THR A 2 6.59 -28.96 -15.57
C THR A 2 8.06 -29.28 -15.33
N HIS A 3 8.94 -28.28 -15.47
CA HIS A 3 10.36 -28.42 -15.15
C HIS A 3 10.58 -28.82 -13.69
N ASP A 4 9.76 -28.28 -12.81
CA ASP A 4 9.88 -28.28 -11.35
C ASP A 4 9.36 -29.59 -10.77
N GLY A 5 8.24 -30.11 -11.30
CA GLY A 5 7.78 -31.47 -10.99
C GLY A 5 8.83 -32.52 -11.38
N LEU A 6 9.53 -32.34 -12.51
CA LEU A 6 10.64 -33.20 -12.89
C LEU A 6 11.91 -32.94 -12.03
N GLY A 7 12.11 -31.70 -11.57
CA GLY A 7 13.16 -31.30 -10.63
C GLY A 7 12.99 -31.96 -9.26
N VAL A 8 11.79 -31.96 -8.68
CA VAL A 8 11.44 -32.66 -7.44
C VAL A 8 11.76 -34.16 -7.57
N LEU A 9 11.38 -34.81 -8.68
CA LEU A 9 11.74 -36.22 -8.91
C LEU A 9 13.25 -36.43 -9.04
N GLN A 10 13.98 -35.51 -9.66
CA GLN A 10 15.46 -35.55 -9.74
C GLN A 10 16.12 -35.39 -8.37
N ILE A 11 15.66 -34.44 -7.54
CA ILE A 11 16.16 -34.17 -6.19
C ILE A 11 15.86 -35.35 -5.26
N ALA A 12 14.62 -35.85 -5.28
CA ALA A 12 14.22 -37.03 -4.54
C ALA A 12 15.07 -38.26 -4.92
N LYS A 13 15.28 -38.51 -6.22
CA LYS A 13 16.17 -39.56 -6.71
C LYS A 13 17.62 -39.36 -6.27
N ALA A 14 18.15 -38.14 -6.32
CA ALA A 14 19.52 -37.83 -5.91
C ALA A 14 19.75 -38.08 -4.41
N ASN A 15 18.73 -37.84 -3.58
CA ASN A 15 18.72 -38.13 -2.15
C ASN A 15 18.34 -39.59 -1.81
N GLY A 16 18.12 -40.45 -2.82
CA GLY A 16 17.83 -41.87 -2.62
C GLY A 16 16.39 -42.19 -2.19
N VAL A 17 15.45 -41.24 -2.34
CA VAL A 17 14.02 -41.45 -2.07
C VAL A 17 13.45 -42.42 -3.10
N ASN A 18 12.80 -43.48 -2.61
CA ASN A 18 12.16 -44.48 -3.46
C ASN A 18 10.74 -44.04 -3.84
N ILE A 19 10.64 -43.23 -4.89
CA ILE A 19 9.37 -42.81 -5.49
C ILE A 19 8.67 -44.03 -6.10
N THR A 20 7.44 -44.32 -5.66
CA THR A 20 6.62 -45.44 -6.13
C THR A 20 5.44 -45.03 -7.00
N ARG A 21 5.08 -43.74 -7.01
CA ARG A 21 3.99 -43.19 -7.80
C ARG A 21 4.15 -41.67 -8.01
N VAL A 22 3.59 -41.17 -9.10
CA VAL A 22 3.55 -39.76 -9.53
C VAL A 22 2.14 -39.50 -10.04
N ASN A 23 1.30 -38.85 -9.21
CA ASN A 23 -0.06 -38.50 -9.59
C ASN A 23 -0.07 -37.14 -10.33
N ILE A 24 -0.74 -37.11 -11.47
CA ILE A 24 -0.85 -35.97 -12.37
C ILE A 24 -2.21 -35.31 -12.14
N MET A 25 -2.22 -34.05 -11.70
CA MET A 25 -3.43 -33.24 -11.81
C MET A 25 -3.63 -32.90 -13.30
N ALA A 26 -4.76 -33.31 -13.87
CA ALA A 26 -5.08 -33.20 -15.29
C ALA A 26 -6.15 -32.14 -15.51
N MET A 27 -5.81 -30.92 -15.11
CA MET A 27 -6.66 -29.75 -15.01
C MET A 27 -5.79 -28.50 -15.16
N ASP A 28 -6.42 -27.36 -15.46
CA ASP A 28 -5.81 -26.03 -15.54
C ASP A 28 -4.70 -25.95 -16.59
N TYR A 29 -5.05 -26.28 -17.83
CA TYR A 29 -4.09 -26.29 -18.94
C TYR A 29 -3.75 -24.89 -19.45
N GLY A 30 -4.69 -23.95 -19.35
CA GLY A 30 -4.55 -22.55 -19.78
C GLY A 30 -5.00 -22.32 -21.22
N GLU A 31 -5.50 -21.11 -21.52
CA GLU A 31 -6.04 -20.76 -22.85
C GLU A 31 -4.99 -20.91 -23.97
N SER A 32 -3.70 -20.81 -23.66
CA SER A 32 -2.59 -21.08 -24.59
C SER A 32 -2.63 -22.47 -25.28
N PHE A 33 -3.31 -23.47 -24.73
CA PHE A 33 -3.52 -24.78 -25.38
C PHE A 33 -4.70 -24.80 -26.37
N HIS A 34 -5.59 -23.79 -26.36
CA HIS A 34 -6.89 -23.79 -27.03
C HIS A 34 -6.77 -23.30 -28.49
N GLN A 35 -5.96 -23.97 -29.31
CA GLN A 35 -5.67 -23.55 -30.71
C GLN A 35 -6.84 -23.78 -31.69
N GLY A 36 -7.90 -22.98 -31.56
CA GLY A 36 -8.97 -22.83 -32.55
C GLY A 36 -10.29 -23.52 -32.25
N GLY A 37 -10.52 -23.96 -31.01
CA GLY A 37 -11.77 -24.57 -30.57
C GLY A 37 -11.74 -24.95 -29.09
N ASN A 38 -12.87 -25.42 -28.56
CA ASN A 38 -12.93 -25.98 -27.22
C ASN A 38 -12.03 -27.23 -27.16
N PRO A 39 -11.09 -27.34 -26.21
CA PRO A 39 -10.17 -28.47 -26.14
C PRO A 39 -10.90 -29.75 -25.76
N ASP A 40 -10.43 -30.88 -26.30
CA ASP A 40 -10.75 -32.20 -25.75
C ASP A 40 -9.87 -32.42 -24.50
N MET A 41 -10.51 -32.36 -23.34
CA MET A 41 -9.82 -32.44 -22.05
C MET A 41 -9.38 -33.87 -21.72
N GLY A 42 -9.98 -34.88 -22.37
CA GLY A 42 -9.53 -36.27 -22.30
C GLY A 42 -8.20 -36.45 -23.02
N ASP A 43 -8.10 -35.95 -24.25
CA ASP A 43 -6.88 -35.97 -25.06
C ASP A 43 -5.73 -35.18 -24.39
N LEU A 44 -6.02 -34.09 -23.66
CA LEU A 44 -5.04 -33.35 -22.86
C LEU A 44 -4.58 -34.13 -21.61
N ALA A 45 -5.49 -34.81 -20.89
CA ALA A 45 -5.14 -35.69 -19.78
C ALA A 45 -4.25 -36.86 -20.24
N ILE A 46 -4.58 -37.45 -21.38
CA ILE A 46 -3.82 -38.53 -22.04
C ILE A 46 -2.43 -38.04 -22.46
N GLN A 47 -2.32 -36.87 -23.09
CA GLN A 47 -1.03 -36.27 -23.47
C GLN A 47 -0.15 -35.93 -22.26
N ALA A 48 -0.74 -35.43 -21.17
CA ALA A 48 -0.03 -35.17 -19.92
C ALA A 48 0.59 -36.47 -19.35
N ALA A 49 -0.17 -37.56 -19.34
CA ALA A 49 0.29 -38.88 -18.91
C ALA A 49 1.43 -39.42 -19.79
N GLN A 50 1.31 -39.32 -21.13
CA GLN A 50 2.37 -39.71 -22.08
C GLN A 50 3.65 -38.88 -21.92
N SER A 51 3.53 -37.58 -21.66
CA SER A 51 4.66 -36.70 -21.36
C SER A 51 5.39 -37.11 -20.09
N VAL A 52 4.66 -37.42 -19.01
CA VAL A 52 5.24 -37.90 -17.75
C VAL A 52 5.90 -39.27 -17.91
N HIS A 53 5.33 -40.18 -18.70
CA HIS A 53 5.92 -41.48 -19.01
C HIS A 53 7.29 -41.34 -19.67
N GLY A 54 7.40 -40.53 -20.73
CA GLY A 54 8.68 -40.27 -21.41
C GLY A 54 9.72 -39.61 -20.49
N GLN A 55 9.28 -38.74 -19.58
CA GLN A 55 10.15 -38.15 -18.56
C GLN A 55 10.61 -39.17 -17.51
N LEU A 56 9.73 -40.05 -17.01
CA LEU A 56 10.08 -41.12 -16.07
C LEU A 56 11.05 -42.14 -16.68
N MET A 57 10.83 -42.56 -17.93
CA MET A 57 11.75 -43.44 -18.66
C MET A 57 13.13 -42.80 -18.89
N THR A 58 13.18 -41.48 -19.05
CA THR A 58 14.44 -40.72 -19.15
C THR A 58 15.13 -40.58 -17.79
N LEU A 59 14.37 -40.30 -16.73
CA LEU A 59 14.88 -40.12 -15.38
C LEU A 59 15.31 -41.45 -14.75
N TYR A 60 14.62 -42.55 -15.03
CA TYR A 60 14.93 -43.90 -14.53
C TYR A 60 15.11 -44.91 -15.68
N PRO A 61 16.26 -44.89 -16.40
CA PRO A 61 16.54 -45.80 -17.53
C PRO A 61 16.66 -47.30 -17.20
N SER A 62 16.25 -47.70 -15.99
CA SER A 62 16.20 -49.08 -15.49
C SER A 62 14.78 -49.60 -15.28
N LEU A 63 13.75 -48.76 -15.42
CA LEU A 63 12.35 -49.19 -15.47
C LEU A 63 12.04 -49.79 -16.84
N SER A 64 11.06 -50.71 -16.90
CA SER A 64 10.38 -51.03 -18.15
C SER A 64 9.28 -49.99 -18.46
N SER A 65 8.74 -50.02 -19.67
CA SER A 65 7.67 -49.10 -20.08
C SER A 65 6.42 -49.28 -19.23
N GLU A 66 6.12 -50.52 -18.89
CA GLU A 66 4.98 -50.96 -18.09
C GLU A 66 5.15 -50.46 -16.64
N GLN A 67 6.34 -50.66 -16.05
CA GLN A 67 6.65 -50.15 -14.70
C GLN A 67 6.60 -48.62 -14.59
N ALA A 68 6.89 -47.90 -15.67
CA ALA A 68 6.75 -46.44 -15.71
C ALA A 68 5.29 -45.98 -15.84
N TRP A 69 4.38 -46.83 -16.33
CA TRP A 69 2.93 -46.58 -16.31
C TRP A 69 2.28 -46.95 -14.97
N GLU A 70 2.67 -48.07 -14.35
CA GLU A 70 2.26 -48.45 -12.97
C GLU A 70 2.62 -47.36 -11.93
N MET A 71 3.65 -46.55 -12.23
CA MET A 71 4.09 -45.40 -11.44
C MET A 71 3.31 -44.11 -11.72
N ILE A 72 2.39 -44.05 -12.68
CA ILE A 72 1.60 -42.85 -12.99
C ILE A 72 0.19 -42.96 -12.40
N GLY A 73 -0.32 -41.84 -11.88
CA GLY A 73 -1.74 -41.65 -11.64
C GLY A 73 -2.27 -40.43 -12.40
N VAL A 74 -3.56 -40.37 -12.72
CA VAL A 74 -4.18 -39.20 -13.40
C VAL A 74 -5.48 -38.79 -12.72
N THR A 75 -5.61 -37.50 -12.42
CA THR A 75 -6.71 -36.90 -11.65
C THR A 75 -7.17 -35.60 -12.31
N PRO A 76 -8.13 -35.62 -13.25
CA PRO A 76 -8.73 -34.41 -13.80
C PRO A 76 -9.75 -33.73 -12.87
N MET A 77 -10.04 -32.46 -13.14
CA MET A 77 -11.20 -31.75 -12.61
C MET A 77 -12.39 -31.99 -13.55
N ILE A 78 -13.43 -32.66 -13.05
CA ILE A 78 -14.65 -32.97 -13.83
C ILE A 78 -15.58 -31.76 -13.96
N GLY A 79 -16.22 -31.61 -15.13
CA GLY A 79 -17.08 -30.47 -15.45
C GLY A 79 -16.35 -29.25 -16.03
N ILE A 80 -16.96 -28.07 -15.93
CA ILE A 80 -16.34 -26.78 -16.24
C ILE A 80 -15.26 -26.51 -15.18
N ASN A 81 -14.00 -26.56 -15.61
CA ASN A 81 -12.82 -26.31 -14.81
C ASN A 81 -12.73 -24.82 -14.38
N ASP A 82 -11.64 -24.40 -13.73
CA ASP A 82 -11.51 -23.00 -13.31
C ASP A 82 -11.41 -22.00 -14.49
N VAL A 83 -11.16 -22.50 -15.71
CA VAL A 83 -11.37 -21.77 -16.98
C VAL A 83 -12.67 -22.22 -17.65
N MET A 84 -13.56 -21.28 -18.01
CA MET A 84 -14.91 -21.56 -18.54
C MET A 84 -14.97 -22.35 -19.87
N SER A 85 -13.88 -22.37 -20.64
CA SER A 85 -13.73 -23.15 -21.89
C SER A 85 -13.14 -24.55 -21.65
N GLU A 86 -12.50 -24.79 -20.51
CA GLU A 86 -11.98 -26.10 -20.12
C GLU A 86 -13.11 -26.93 -19.52
N VAL A 87 -13.70 -27.81 -20.30
CA VAL A 87 -14.88 -28.60 -19.90
C VAL A 87 -14.55 -30.08 -20.01
N PHE A 88 -14.19 -30.72 -18.88
CA PHE A 88 -13.95 -32.15 -18.83
C PHE A 88 -15.28 -32.90 -18.74
N THR A 89 -15.69 -33.52 -19.84
CA THR A 89 -17.00 -34.16 -20.03
C THR A 89 -17.02 -35.64 -19.60
N VAL A 90 -18.22 -36.22 -19.55
CA VAL A 90 -18.42 -37.67 -19.33
C VAL A 90 -17.82 -38.50 -20.49
N GLU A 91 -17.75 -37.95 -21.71
CA GLU A 91 -17.08 -38.62 -22.84
C GLU A 91 -15.56 -38.64 -22.62
N ASP A 92 -14.96 -37.53 -22.16
CA ASP A 92 -13.53 -37.43 -21.81
C ASP A 92 -13.15 -38.37 -20.66
N ALA A 93 -14.04 -38.55 -19.68
CA ALA A 93 -13.89 -39.55 -18.63
C ALA A 93 -13.79 -40.97 -19.20
N HIS A 94 -14.61 -41.31 -20.19
CA HIS A 94 -14.56 -42.59 -20.89
C HIS A 94 -13.29 -42.74 -21.74
N GLN A 95 -12.82 -41.67 -22.39
CA GLN A 95 -11.55 -41.66 -23.12
C GLN A 95 -10.36 -41.96 -22.18
N LEU A 96 -10.27 -41.26 -21.06
CA LEU A 96 -9.17 -41.38 -20.10
C LEU A 96 -9.13 -42.76 -19.43
N VAL A 97 -10.29 -43.32 -19.04
CA VAL A 97 -10.39 -44.69 -18.49
C VAL A 97 -9.90 -45.72 -19.52
N ALA A 98 -10.37 -45.64 -20.76
CA ALA A 98 -9.94 -46.57 -21.82
C ALA A 98 -8.45 -46.47 -22.14
N PHE A 99 -7.85 -45.27 -22.07
CA PHE A 99 -6.41 -45.09 -22.21
C PHE A 99 -5.63 -45.68 -21.02
N ALA A 100 -6.14 -45.50 -19.79
CA ALA A 100 -5.50 -46.01 -18.58
C ALA A 100 -5.51 -47.55 -18.53
N ASP A 101 -6.64 -48.18 -18.87
CA ASP A 101 -6.77 -49.64 -19.01
C ASP A 101 -5.83 -50.19 -20.11
N GLN A 102 -5.63 -49.44 -21.20
CA GLN A 102 -4.76 -49.88 -22.30
C GLN A 102 -3.26 -49.86 -21.95
N ASN A 103 -2.84 -49.04 -20.98
CA ASN A 103 -1.43 -48.78 -20.68
C ASN A 103 -0.98 -49.26 -19.29
N ASP A 104 -1.84 -49.96 -18.53
CA ASP A 104 -1.57 -50.40 -17.16
C ASP A 104 -1.17 -49.23 -16.22
N ILE A 105 -1.94 -48.12 -16.27
CA ILE A 105 -1.74 -46.97 -15.37
C ILE A 105 -1.94 -47.37 -13.90
N GLY A 106 -1.21 -46.74 -12.97
CA GLY A 106 -1.27 -47.07 -11.55
C GLY A 106 -2.49 -46.55 -10.78
N GLU A 107 -3.06 -45.42 -11.18
CA GLU A 107 -4.17 -44.76 -10.49
C GLU A 107 -5.02 -43.91 -11.44
N LEU A 108 -6.34 -43.91 -11.24
CA LEU A 108 -7.23 -42.87 -11.73
C LEU A 108 -8.09 -42.34 -10.58
N GLY A 109 -8.33 -41.03 -10.59
CA GLY A 109 -9.27 -40.36 -9.69
C GLY A 109 -9.83 -39.10 -10.37
N PHE A 110 -10.54 -38.27 -9.63
CA PHE A 110 -10.91 -36.92 -10.07
C PHE A 110 -11.05 -35.97 -8.87
N TRP A 111 -10.92 -34.67 -9.11
CA TRP A 111 -10.68 -33.65 -8.07
C TRP A 111 -11.65 -33.68 -6.88
N SER A 112 -12.96 -33.79 -7.12
CA SER A 112 -13.96 -33.76 -6.05
C SER A 112 -15.24 -34.52 -6.39
N VAL A 113 -15.68 -35.39 -5.47
CA VAL A 113 -16.99 -36.07 -5.54
C VAL A 113 -18.15 -35.08 -5.36
N ALA A 114 -17.94 -33.93 -4.71
CA ALA A 114 -18.97 -32.89 -4.60
C ALA A 114 -19.32 -32.26 -5.97
N ARG A 115 -18.40 -32.32 -6.94
CA ARG A 115 -18.61 -31.87 -8.32
C ARG A 115 -19.29 -32.92 -9.21
N ASP A 116 -19.51 -34.14 -8.73
CA ASP A 116 -20.20 -35.20 -9.48
C ASP A 116 -21.74 -35.06 -9.44
N THR A 117 -22.20 -33.82 -9.57
CA THR A 117 -23.61 -33.42 -9.76
C THR A 117 -23.63 -32.19 -10.66
N THR A 118 -24.74 -31.97 -11.38
CA THR A 118 -24.91 -30.89 -12.38
C THR A 118 -24.51 -29.48 -11.89
N GLY A 119 -24.77 -29.16 -10.61
CA GLY A 119 -24.60 -27.81 -10.09
C GLY A 119 -25.48 -26.76 -10.79
N GLN A 120 -24.96 -25.55 -10.91
CA GLN A 120 -25.54 -24.49 -11.75
C GLN A 120 -24.87 -24.51 -13.12
N LEU A 121 -25.63 -24.77 -14.19
CA LEU A 121 -25.11 -24.86 -15.55
C LEU A 121 -24.39 -23.57 -15.98
N GLY A 122 -23.22 -23.72 -16.61
CA GLY A 122 -22.43 -22.60 -17.11
C GLY A 122 -21.73 -21.77 -16.02
N VAL A 123 -21.47 -22.35 -14.85
CA VAL A 123 -20.77 -21.69 -13.73
C VAL A 123 -19.79 -22.67 -13.07
N VAL A 124 -18.53 -22.23 -12.88
CA VAL A 124 -17.53 -22.95 -12.10
C VAL A 124 -18.00 -23.06 -10.65
N SER A 125 -18.01 -24.27 -10.08
CA SER A 125 -18.47 -24.49 -8.70
C SER A 125 -17.65 -25.55 -7.95
N PRO A 126 -17.35 -25.36 -6.65
CA PRO A 126 -16.79 -26.43 -5.83
C PRO A 126 -17.82 -27.55 -5.53
N ASN A 127 -19.12 -27.27 -5.71
CA ASN A 127 -20.24 -28.14 -5.33
C ASN A 127 -21.08 -28.61 -6.54
N GLY A 128 -20.51 -28.62 -7.73
CA GLY A 128 -21.15 -29.10 -8.95
C GLY A 128 -20.25 -28.90 -10.18
N SER A 129 -20.52 -29.66 -11.24
CA SER A 129 -19.73 -29.65 -12.46
C SER A 129 -19.97 -28.45 -13.36
N GLY A 130 -21.14 -27.82 -13.28
CA GLY A 130 -21.56 -26.80 -14.25
C GLY A 130 -22.01 -27.35 -15.61
N VAL A 131 -22.05 -28.67 -15.82
CA VAL A 131 -22.49 -29.32 -17.07
C VAL A 131 -23.68 -30.27 -16.85
N GLU A 132 -24.47 -30.49 -17.90
CA GLU A 132 -25.61 -31.42 -17.86
C GLU A 132 -25.13 -32.87 -17.83
N GLN A 133 -25.51 -33.60 -16.77
CA GLN A 133 -25.08 -34.95 -16.44
C GLN A 133 -26.04 -35.57 -15.42
N ASP A 134 -26.01 -36.90 -15.28
CA ASP A 134 -26.65 -37.60 -14.16
C ASP A 134 -25.80 -37.45 -12.86
N PRO A 135 -26.40 -37.34 -11.66
CA PRO A 135 -25.64 -37.40 -10.42
C PRO A 135 -24.84 -38.70 -10.27
N LEU A 136 -23.61 -38.59 -9.78
CA LEU A 136 -22.62 -39.66 -9.66
C LEU A 136 -22.22 -40.33 -10.99
N GLU A 137 -22.33 -39.63 -12.13
CA GLU A 137 -21.98 -40.18 -13.44
C GLU A 137 -20.48 -40.35 -13.64
N TYR A 138 -19.64 -39.39 -13.23
CA TYR A 138 -18.18 -39.56 -13.32
C TYR A 138 -17.70 -40.70 -12.41
N SER A 139 -18.26 -40.82 -11.21
CA SER A 139 -18.03 -41.95 -10.30
C SER A 139 -18.34 -43.30 -10.96
N LYS A 140 -19.41 -43.40 -11.77
CA LYS A 140 -19.76 -44.63 -12.51
C LYS A 140 -18.77 -44.92 -13.64
N VAL A 141 -18.16 -43.90 -14.24
CA VAL A 141 -17.16 -44.05 -15.31
C VAL A 141 -15.80 -44.43 -14.74
N PHE A 142 -15.27 -43.64 -13.81
CA PHE A 142 -13.97 -43.90 -13.19
C PHE A 142 -13.92 -45.21 -12.39
N ALA A 143 -15.04 -45.66 -11.80
CA ALA A 143 -15.12 -46.97 -11.12
C ALA A 143 -15.15 -48.20 -12.06
N GLN A 144 -15.02 -48.01 -13.39
CA GLN A 144 -14.80 -49.11 -14.34
C GLN A 144 -13.31 -49.49 -14.45
N PHE A 145 -12.41 -48.58 -14.09
CA PHE A 145 -10.98 -48.81 -14.00
C PHE A 145 -10.64 -49.68 -12.79
N ASP A 146 -10.05 -50.87 -12.99
CA ASP A 146 -9.71 -51.78 -11.88
C ASP A 146 -8.24 -51.71 -11.41
N GLY A 147 -7.37 -51.06 -12.19
CA GLY A 147 -5.96 -50.83 -11.86
C GLY A 147 -5.12 -52.11 -11.67
N SER A 148 -5.60 -53.28 -12.13
CA SER A 148 -4.94 -54.57 -11.94
C SER A 148 -4.31 -55.08 -13.24
N GLY A 149 -3.04 -54.71 -13.44
CA GLY A 149 -2.32 -54.96 -14.69
C GLY A 149 -2.34 -56.42 -15.16
N GLY A 150 -2.99 -56.64 -16.32
CA GLY A 150 -2.79 -57.81 -17.18
C GLY A 150 -3.78 -58.98 -17.12
N ASP A 151 -4.78 -58.96 -18.02
CA ASP A 151 -5.00 -60.13 -18.92
C ASP A 151 -5.51 -59.73 -20.32
N THR A 152 -4.57 -59.56 -21.27
CA THR A 152 -4.87 -59.45 -22.70
C THR A 152 -4.58 -60.75 -23.48
N THR A 153 -4.77 -61.93 -22.87
CA THR A 153 -4.58 -63.25 -23.53
C THR A 153 -5.75 -63.72 -24.41
N GLY A 154 -6.28 -62.83 -25.26
CA GLY A 154 -6.68 -63.22 -26.61
C GLY A 154 -8.09 -63.81 -26.86
N GLY A 155 -9.14 -63.04 -26.54
CA GLY A 155 -10.31 -62.83 -27.41
C GLY A 155 -11.36 -63.93 -27.62
N GLY A 156 -12.53 -63.52 -28.15
CA GLY A 156 -13.49 -64.42 -28.81
C GLY A 156 -14.98 -64.28 -28.44
N THR A 157 -15.70 -63.45 -29.21
CA THR A 157 -17.11 -63.63 -29.63
C THR A 157 -18.26 -63.85 -28.61
N SER A 158 -19.35 -63.09 -28.80
CA SER A 158 -20.69 -63.23 -28.17
C SER A 158 -20.77 -63.03 -26.65
N GLY A 159 -21.83 -62.48 -26.07
CA GLY A 159 -23.12 -62.05 -26.63
C GLY A 159 -24.28 -62.70 -25.89
N GLY A 160 -25.01 -61.93 -25.07
CA GLY A 160 -26.09 -62.45 -24.24
C GLY A 160 -26.82 -61.37 -23.43
N ASP A 161 -28.01 -61.00 -23.90
CA ASP A 161 -29.06 -60.31 -23.15
C ASP A 161 -29.53 -61.14 -21.93
N THR A 162 -29.82 -60.53 -20.76
CA THR A 162 -31.13 -60.65 -20.05
C THR A 162 -31.24 -60.00 -18.65
N SER A 163 -32.13 -59.00 -18.57
CA SER A 163 -33.23 -58.82 -17.58
C SER A 163 -33.03 -58.47 -16.08
N GLY A 164 -33.78 -57.43 -15.66
CA GLY A 164 -34.64 -57.42 -14.44
C GLY A 164 -34.17 -56.56 -13.25
N GLY A 165 -34.97 -55.69 -12.63
CA GLY A 165 -36.35 -55.21 -12.88
C GLY A 165 -36.64 -53.95 -12.01
N ASP A 166 -37.46 -52.98 -12.44
CA ASP A 166 -38.94 -52.91 -12.26
C ASP A 166 -39.37 -52.72 -10.78
N THR A 167 -40.25 -51.80 -10.35
CA THR A 167 -41.19 -50.83 -10.99
C THR A 167 -40.87 -49.38 -10.49
N SER A 168 -41.51 -48.23 -10.76
CA SER A 168 -42.55 -47.64 -11.67
C SER A 168 -42.61 -46.12 -11.33
N GLY A 169 -43.09 -45.15 -12.12
CA GLY A 169 -43.89 -45.13 -13.36
C GLY A 169 -45.26 -44.44 -13.15
N GLY A 170 -45.71 -43.44 -13.94
CA GLY A 170 -45.13 -42.85 -15.16
C GLY A 170 -46.16 -42.07 -16.02
N ASP A 171 -45.82 -41.90 -17.31
CA ASP A 171 -46.64 -41.65 -18.52
C ASP A 171 -47.69 -40.49 -18.56
N THR A 172 -47.45 -39.50 -19.44
CA THR A 172 -48.32 -39.11 -20.60
C THR A 172 -47.81 -37.82 -21.28
N GLY A 173 -47.68 -37.69 -22.62
CA GLY A 173 -47.73 -38.72 -23.67
C GLY A 173 -47.83 -38.15 -25.12
N GLY A 174 -46.86 -38.47 -25.99
CA GLY A 174 -46.91 -38.34 -27.47
C GLY A 174 -46.58 -36.96 -28.10
N GLY A 175 -45.97 -36.88 -29.30
CA GLY A 175 -45.37 -37.91 -30.16
C GLY A 175 -45.22 -37.52 -31.65
N THR A 176 -44.33 -38.20 -32.41
CA THR A 176 -44.09 -38.13 -33.89
C THR A 176 -43.51 -36.79 -34.43
N SER A 177 -42.78 -36.65 -35.56
CA SER A 177 -41.93 -37.51 -36.44
C SER A 177 -41.36 -36.63 -37.59
N GLY A 178 -40.27 -36.89 -38.31
CA GLY A 178 -39.25 -37.97 -38.29
C GLY A 178 -38.66 -38.23 -39.71
N GLY A 179 -37.31 -38.28 -39.83
CA GLY A 179 -36.53 -38.41 -41.10
C GLY A 179 -35.47 -37.29 -41.21
N ASP A 180 -34.17 -37.44 -41.55
CA ASP A 180 -33.31 -38.44 -42.26
C ASP A 180 -32.70 -37.83 -43.57
N THR A 181 -31.57 -38.38 -44.05
CA THR A 181 -30.83 -38.14 -45.32
C THR A 181 -29.73 -37.05 -45.43
N SER A 182 -28.54 -37.37 -44.88
CA SER A 182 -27.24 -37.52 -45.61
C SER A 182 -26.63 -36.45 -46.55
N GLY A 183 -25.45 -35.91 -46.16
CA GLY A 183 -24.13 -36.24 -46.77
C GLY A 183 -23.54 -35.45 -47.96
N GLY A 184 -22.19 -35.35 -48.06
CA GLY A 184 -21.51 -35.34 -49.38
C GLY A 184 -20.37 -34.36 -49.76
N ASP A 185 -19.34 -34.15 -48.92
CA ASP A 185 -17.88 -34.15 -49.25
C ASP A 185 -17.22 -33.32 -50.42
N THR A 186 -15.94 -32.94 -50.20
CA THR A 186 -14.85 -32.44 -51.10
C THR A 186 -14.85 -31.05 -51.78
N GLY A 187 -13.69 -30.38 -51.70
CA GLY A 187 -13.02 -29.76 -52.87
C GLY A 187 -12.70 -28.25 -52.85
N GLY A 188 -11.49 -27.84 -52.42
CA GLY A 188 -11.06 -26.42 -52.36
C GLY A 188 -10.37 -25.85 -53.62
N GLY A 189 -10.04 -24.55 -53.61
CA GLY A 189 -9.29 -23.87 -54.69
C GLY A 189 -9.25 -22.32 -54.62
N ASP A 190 -8.15 -21.79 -54.09
CA ASP A 190 -7.76 -20.36 -53.90
C ASP A 190 -7.99 -19.38 -55.09
N THR A 191 -8.51 -18.16 -54.83
CA THR A 191 -7.84 -16.84 -55.11
C THR A 191 -8.73 -15.58 -54.92
N SER A 192 -8.28 -14.68 -54.03
CA SER A 192 -8.47 -13.21 -54.00
C SER A 192 -9.88 -12.56 -54.21
N GLY A 193 -10.39 -11.91 -53.15
CA GLY A 193 -11.46 -10.90 -53.19
C GLY A 193 -11.89 -10.49 -51.78
N GLY A 194 -11.76 -9.21 -51.41
CA GLY A 194 -11.84 -8.77 -50.00
C GLY A 194 -13.04 -7.91 -49.60
N THR A 195 -12.95 -7.41 -48.36
CA THR A 195 -13.75 -6.37 -47.67
C THR A 195 -14.87 -6.83 -46.73
N SER A 196 -14.53 -6.81 -45.42
CA SER A 196 -15.37 -6.60 -44.22
C SER A 196 -16.48 -7.63 -43.87
N GLY A 197 -16.57 -7.98 -42.58
CA GLY A 197 -17.56 -8.97 -42.11
C GLY A 197 -17.63 -9.28 -40.60
N GLY A 198 -16.91 -8.57 -39.72
CA GLY A 198 -17.06 -8.68 -38.26
C GLY A 198 -16.33 -9.87 -37.61
N GLY A 199 -15.47 -9.56 -36.64
CA GLY A 199 -14.96 -10.50 -35.64
C GLY A 199 -14.91 -9.76 -34.30
N THR A 200 -15.40 -10.41 -33.24
CA THR A 200 -15.43 -9.86 -31.87
C THR A 200 -14.32 -10.49 -31.05
N THR A 201 -13.53 -9.67 -30.37
CA THR A 201 -12.37 -10.09 -29.56
C THR A 201 -12.48 -9.55 -28.14
N GLY A 202 -12.65 -10.44 -27.16
CA GLY A 202 -12.14 -10.20 -25.80
C GLY A 202 -10.74 -10.82 -25.68
N GLY A 203 -9.92 -10.49 -24.68
CA GLY A 203 -10.15 -9.51 -23.60
C GLY A 203 -9.08 -9.70 -22.54
N GLY A 204 -7.82 -9.36 -22.88
CA GLY A 204 -6.64 -9.98 -22.27
C GLY A 204 -6.14 -9.34 -20.98
N VAL A 205 -5.43 -10.13 -20.18
CA VAL A 205 -4.61 -9.65 -19.06
C VAL A 205 -3.17 -9.48 -19.54
N GLY A 206 -2.54 -8.35 -19.21
CA GLY A 206 -1.12 -8.12 -19.41
C GLY A 206 -0.38 -8.05 -18.08
N VAL A 207 0.92 -8.32 -18.09
CA VAL A 207 1.81 -7.92 -16.99
C VAL A 207 3.16 -7.44 -17.52
N THR A 208 3.70 -6.37 -16.94
CA THR A 208 5.03 -5.83 -17.26
C THR A 208 5.94 -5.89 -16.02
N TYR A 209 7.22 -6.18 -16.22
CA TYR A 209 8.22 -6.28 -15.15
C TYR A 209 9.22 -5.12 -15.23
N ALA A 210 9.54 -4.51 -14.09
CA ALA A 210 10.46 -3.37 -14.00
C ALA A 210 11.36 -3.46 -12.76
N VAL A 211 12.67 -3.25 -12.90
CA VAL A 211 13.59 -3.03 -11.77
C VAL A 211 13.60 -1.54 -11.42
N THR A 212 13.18 -1.21 -10.20
CA THR A 212 13.04 0.16 -9.68
C THR A 212 14.14 0.57 -8.69
N SER A 213 15.05 -0.33 -8.31
CA SER A 213 16.29 0.02 -7.60
C SER A 213 17.33 -1.11 -7.71
N GLN A 214 18.63 -0.81 -7.59
CA GLN A 214 19.67 -1.85 -7.53
C GLN A 214 20.96 -1.37 -6.85
N TRP A 215 21.62 -2.26 -6.10
CA TRP A 215 22.86 -2.01 -5.37
C TRP A 215 23.74 -3.28 -5.25
N ASP A 216 24.97 -3.11 -4.74
CA ASP A 216 25.85 -4.23 -4.35
C ASP A 216 25.23 -5.00 -3.16
N GLY A 217 24.36 -5.96 -3.46
CA GLY A 217 23.71 -6.81 -2.46
C GLY A 217 22.20 -6.99 -2.66
N GLY A 218 21.55 -6.25 -3.56
CA GLY A 218 20.11 -6.38 -3.80
C GLY A 218 19.55 -5.47 -4.90
N PHE A 219 18.24 -5.58 -5.11
CA PHE A 219 17.44 -4.78 -6.03
C PHE A 219 16.02 -4.60 -5.51
N VAL A 220 15.28 -3.67 -6.10
CA VAL A 220 13.81 -3.58 -6.01
C VAL A 220 13.27 -3.72 -7.42
N ALA A 221 12.17 -4.45 -7.57
CA ALA A 221 11.44 -4.56 -8.81
C ALA A 221 9.92 -4.54 -8.56
N GLN A 222 9.13 -4.51 -9.62
CA GLN A 222 7.68 -4.56 -9.55
C GLN A 222 7.08 -5.20 -10.80
N TYR A 223 5.85 -5.68 -10.66
CA TYR A 223 4.99 -6.08 -11.75
C TYR A 223 3.76 -5.17 -11.81
N THR A 224 3.43 -4.66 -12.99
CA THR A 224 2.16 -3.98 -13.26
C THR A 224 1.23 -4.95 -13.98
N ILE A 225 0.14 -5.37 -13.35
CA ILE A 225 -0.90 -6.20 -13.97
C ILE A 225 -1.93 -5.25 -14.59
N THR A 226 -2.29 -5.47 -15.85
CA THR A 226 -3.26 -4.67 -16.60
C THR A 226 -4.42 -5.53 -17.08
N ASN A 227 -5.66 -5.09 -16.85
CA ASN A 227 -6.86 -5.73 -17.37
C ASN A 227 -7.34 -5.00 -18.64
N SER A 228 -7.10 -5.57 -19.83
CA SER A 228 -7.64 -5.06 -21.10
C SER A 228 -8.91 -5.78 -21.56
N GLY A 229 -9.56 -6.55 -20.68
CA GLY A 229 -10.87 -7.16 -20.91
C GLY A 229 -12.04 -6.23 -20.62
N GLU A 230 -13.23 -6.58 -21.13
CA GLU A 230 -14.49 -5.84 -20.90
C GLU A 230 -15.16 -6.17 -19.54
N ALA A 231 -14.63 -7.13 -18.80
CA ALA A 231 -15.09 -7.54 -17.46
C ALA A 231 -14.00 -7.28 -16.40
N ALA A 232 -14.40 -7.08 -15.15
CA ALA A 232 -13.45 -6.86 -14.06
C ALA A 232 -12.66 -8.14 -13.76
N LEU A 233 -11.33 -8.01 -13.62
CA LEU A 233 -10.40 -9.08 -13.33
C LEU A 233 -10.20 -9.19 -11.82
N SER A 234 -10.84 -10.17 -11.19
CA SER A 234 -10.63 -10.49 -9.77
C SER A 234 -9.60 -11.62 -9.60
N ASN A 235 -8.82 -11.59 -8.51
CA ASN A 235 -7.84 -12.62 -8.14
C ASN A 235 -6.75 -12.86 -9.21
N TRP A 236 -6.04 -11.80 -9.61
CA TRP A 236 -4.86 -11.94 -10.49
C TRP A 236 -3.71 -12.70 -9.80
N ARG A 237 -2.79 -13.23 -10.59
CA ARG A 237 -1.65 -14.03 -10.08
C ARG A 237 -0.47 -13.96 -11.04
N VAL A 238 0.64 -13.37 -10.63
CA VAL A 238 1.90 -13.31 -11.42
C VAL A 238 2.85 -14.40 -10.93
N GLU A 239 3.42 -15.20 -11.83
CA GLU A 239 4.44 -16.22 -11.49
C GLU A 239 5.76 -15.90 -12.20
N PHE A 240 6.90 -16.24 -11.61
CA PHE A 240 8.23 -16.00 -12.19
C PHE A 240 9.35 -16.71 -11.41
N ASP A 241 10.49 -16.95 -12.06
CA ASP A 241 11.71 -17.45 -11.39
C ASP A 241 12.77 -16.36 -11.28
N LEU A 242 13.42 -16.23 -10.12
CA LEU A 242 14.69 -15.50 -9.97
C LEU A 242 15.89 -16.47 -10.01
N PRO A 243 17.09 -16.02 -10.42
CA PRO A 243 18.30 -16.82 -10.33
C PRO A 243 18.60 -17.28 -8.89
N ALA A 244 19.21 -18.46 -8.71
CA ALA A 244 19.57 -18.98 -7.37
C ALA A 244 20.66 -18.15 -6.61
N ASN A 245 21.12 -17.04 -7.18
CA ASN A 245 21.94 -16.03 -6.52
C ASN A 245 21.13 -14.78 -6.09
N GLU A 246 19.82 -14.79 -6.27
CA GLU A 246 18.87 -13.70 -5.99
C GLU A 246 17.68 -14.23 -5.18
N SER A 247 17.12 -13.41 -4.28
CA SER A 247 16.01 -13.86 -3.43
C SER A 247 15.18 -12.70 -2.88
N ILE A 248 13.86 -12.75 -3.01
CA ILE A 248 12.95 -11.71 -2.48
C ILE A 248 13.07 -11.60 -0.94
N THR A 249 13.09 -10.37 -0.44
CA THR A 249 13.22 -9.99 0.98
C THR A 249 12.02 -9.20 1.51
N SER A 250 11.20 -8.57 0.66
CA SER A 250 9.94 -7.92 1.05
C SER A 250 9.07 -7.63 -0.17
N VAL A 251 7.76 -7.45 0.03
CA VAL A 251 6.75 -7.20 -1.02
C VAL A 251 5.71 -6.19 -0.53
N TRP A 252 5.06 -5.46 -1.44
CA TRP A 252 3.91 -4.58 -1.17
C TRP A 252 2.89 -4.61 -2.32
N ASN A 253 1.64 -4.24 -2.01
CA ASN A 253 0.46 -4.26 -2.90
C ASN A 253 0.07 -5.66 -3.45
N GLY A 254 0.69 -6.71 -2.91
CA GLY A 254 0.37 -8.10 -3.19
C GLY A 254 1.07 -9.04 -2.21
N GLN A 255 0.53 -10.24 -2.06
CA GLN A 255 1.07 -11.31 -1.22
C GLN A 255 2.04 -12.17 -2.02
N LEU A 256 3.13 -12.58 -1.39
CA LEU A 256 4.14 -13.46 -1.99
C LEU A 256 4.03 -14.90 -1.48
N ALA A 257 4.09 -15.86 -2.38
CA ALA A 257 4.53 -17.22 -2.11
C ALA A 257 5.82 -17.54 -2.89
N GLN A 258 6.66 -18.42 -2.34
CA GLN A 258 7.94 -18.83 -2.93
C GLN A 258 8.16 -20.35 -2.80
N ALA A 259 8.76 -20.96 -3.81
CA ALA A 259 9.34 -22.31 -3.76
C ALA A 259 10.69 -22.33 -4.49
N ASP A 260 11.79 -22.56 -3.76
CA ASP A 260 13.17 -22.44 -4.27
C ASP A 260 13.41 -21.11 -5.01
N THR A 261 13.61 -21.15 -6.33
CA THR A 261 13.79 -19.98 -7.21
C THR A 261 12.48 -19.39 -7.74
N HIS A 262 11.37 -20.11 -7.59
CA HIS A 262 10.06 -19.74 -8.12
C HIS A 262 9.29 -18.86 -7.15
N TYR A 263 8.61 -17.86 -7.69
CA TYR A 263 7.87 -16.82 -6.96
C TYR A 263 6.49 -16.62 -7.57
N VAL A 264 5.52 -16.38 -6.69
CA VAL A 264 4.12 -16.16 -7.03
C VAL A 264 3.63 -14.92 -6.28
N LEU A 265 3.12 -13.93 -7.00
CA LEU A 265 2.50 -12.73 -6.45
C LEU A 265 0.99 -12.76 -6.72
N THR A 266 0.20 -12.66 -5.66
CA THR A 266 -1.27 -12.53 -5.69
C THR A 266 -1.70 -11.20 -5.05
N PRO A 267 -2.94 -10.73 -5.25
CA PRO A 267 -3.39 -9.47 -4.65
C PRO A 267 -3.47 -9.48 -3.12
N GLU A 268 -3.44 -8.28 -2.57
CA GLU A 268 -4.07 -7.94 -1.28
C GLU A 268 -5.54 -7.57 -1.51
N SER A 269 -6.37 -7.51 -0.45
CA SER A 269 -7.81 -7.23 -0.59
C SER A 269 -8.12 -5.94 -1.37
N TRP A 270 -7.33 -4.88 -1.21
CA TRP A 270 -7.48 -3.62 -1.93
C TRP A 270 -6.94 -3.64 -3.38
N THR A 271 -6.10 -4.61 -3.74
CA THR A 271 -5.63 -4.81 -5.12
C THR A 271 -6.36 -5.95 -5.84
N GLN A 272 -7.32 -6.61 -5.18
CA GLN A 272 -7.94 -7.87 -5.60
C GLN A 272 -8.73 -7.82 -6.91
N THR A 273 -9.31 -6.67 -7.28
CA THR A 273 -10.13 -6.54 -8.48
C THR A 273 -9.69 -5.35 -9.33
N ILE A 274 -9.26 -5.64 -10.57
CA ILE A 274 -8.88 -4.64 -11.57
C ILE A 274 -10.07 -4.42 -12.51
N ALA A 275 -10.63 -3.22 -12.54
CA ALA A 275 -11.72 -2.86 -13.45
C ALA A 275 -11.30 -3.00 -14.94
N PRO A 276 -12.27 -3.08 -15.89
CA PRO A 276 -11.98 -3.01 -17.33
C PRO A 276 -11.12 -1.78 -17.68
N GLY A 277 -9.99 -2.00 -18.35
CA GLY A 277 -9.00 -0.96 -18.68
C GLY A 277 -8.06 -0.55 -17.53
N GLY A 278 -8.30 -1.01 -16.30
CA GLY A 278 -7.48 -0.68 -15.13
C GLY A 278 -6.15 -1.43 -15.07
N SER A 279 -5.28 -1.00 -14.17
CA SER A 279 -4.03 -1.70 -13.82
C SER A 279 -3.77 -1.64 -12.32
N VAL A 280 -2.88 -2.50 -11.81
CA VAL A 280 -2.38 -2.45 -10.43
C VAL A 280 -0.92 -2.86 -10.35
N VAL A 281 -0.16 -2.27 -9.42
CA VAL A 281 1.30 -2.45 -9.31
C VAL A 281 1.65 -3.15 -8.00
N VAL A 282 2.28 -4.31 -8.11
CA VAL A 282 2.82 -5.11 -6.98
C VAL A 282 4.34 -5.04 -6.99
N GLY A 283 4.95 -4.56 -5.90
CA GLY A 283 6.39 -4.31 -5.80
C GLY A 283 7.09 -5.28 -4.86
N PHE A 284 8.38 -5.53 -5.08
CA PHE A 284 9.20 -6.41 -4.25
C PHE A 284 10.67 -5.97 -4.18
N GLN A 285 11.27 -6.08 -2.99
CA GLN A 285 12.72 -5.99 -2.80
C GLN A 285 13.32 -7.40 -2.81
N ALA A 286 14.52 -7.57 -3.36
CA ALA A 286 15.29 -8.81 -3.34
C ALA A 286 16.77 -8.56 -3.00
N ALA A 287 17.42 -9.55 -2.39
CA ALA A 287 18.86 -9.63 -2.26
C ALA A 287 19.50 -10.20 -3.54
N GLN A 288 20.77 -9.87 -3.81
CA GLN A 288 21.56 -10.45 -4.90
C GLN A 288 23.01 -10.72 -4.46
N THR A 289 23.55 -11.88 -4.84
CA THR A 289 24.89 -12.36 -4.48
C THR A 289 25.77 -12.58 -5.72
N GLY A 290 25.60 -11.71 -6.72
CA GLY A 290 26.33 -11.77 -7.98
C GLY A 290 25.97 -10.60 -8.90
N ALA A 291 26.19 -10.78 -10.20
CA ALA A 291 25.59 -9.93 -11.21
C ALA A 291 24.15 -10.38 -11.45
N TYR A 292 23.22 -9.43 -11.43
CA TYR A 292 21.79 -9.65 -11.63
C TYR A 292 21.45 -10.29 -12.98
N SER A 293 20.44 -11.15 -13.00
CA SER A 293 19.78 -11.61 -14.23
C SER A 293 18.25 -11.52 -14.07
N PRO A 294 17.52 -10.98 -15.06
CA PRO A 294 16.08 -10.73 -14.91
C PRO A 294 15.26 -12.02 -14.80
N PRO A 295 14.04 -11.95 -14.26
CA PRO A 295 13.20 -13.11 -14.04
C PRO A 295 12.94 -13.91 -15.32
N THR A 296 12.93 -15.23 -15.19
CA THR A 296 12.50 -16.16 -16.24
C THR A 296 11.10 -16.70 -15.97
N ASN A 297 10.48 -17.32 -16.97
CA ASN A 297 9.18 -18.01 -16.85
C ASN A 297 8.05 -17.13 -16.28
N VAL A 298 8.04 -15.83 -16.62
CA VAL A 298 7.00 -14.90 -16.18
C VAL A 298 5.65 -15.28 -16.78
N SER A 299 4.62 -15.44 -15.93
CA SER A 299 3.21 -15.61 -16.33
C SER A 299 2.30 -14.57 -15.63
N VAL A 300 1.09 -14.38 -16.15
CA VAL A 300 -0.02 -13.82 -15.37
C VAL A 300 -1.29 -14.64 -15.59
N ASN A 301 -1.94 -15.04 -14.50
CA ASN A 301 -3.08 -15.96 -14.46
C ASN A 301 -2.82 -17.28 -15.22
N GLY A 302 -1.57 -17.75 -15.21
CA GLY A 302 -1.10 -18.93 -15.95
C GLY A 302 -0.64 -18.67 -17.39
N GLU A 303 -0.98 -17.53 -17.99
CA GLU A 303 -0.60 -17.21 -19.37
C GLU A 303 0.82 -16.58 -19.44
N PRO A 304 1.75 -17.15 -20.25
CA PRO A 304 3.15 -16.76 -20.25
C PRO A 304 3.44 -15.46 -21.02
N VAL A 305 4.26 -14.58 -20.43
CA VAL A 305 4.57 -13.25 -20.97
C VAL A 305 5.59 -13.33 -22.10
N SER A 306 5.11 -13.20 -23.33
CA SER A 306 5.94 -13.31 -24.54
C SER A 306 6.76 -12.04 -24.86
N GLY A 307 7.90 -11.84 -24.18
CA GLY A 307 8.77 -10.69 -24.48
C GLY A 307 10.24 -10.71 -24.04
N THR A 308 10.66 -11.57 -23.11
CA THR A 308 12.00 -11.44 -22.49
C THR A 308 13.16 -11.98 -23.35
N THR A 309 14.20 -11.17 -23.54
CA THR A 309 15.51 -11.59 -24.08
C THR A 309 16.65 -11.08 -23.18
N SER A 310 17.75 -11.85 -23.09
CA SER A 310 18.72 -11.76 -21.99
C SER A 310 20.18 -11.66 -22.44
N GLY A 311 21.01 -11.03 -21.61
CA GLY A 311 22.48 -11.02 -21.67
C GLY A 311 23.10 -9.85 -22.46
N GLY A 312 24.23 -9.24 -22.06
CA GLY A 312 25.07 -9.46 -20.88
C GLY A 312 26.52 -9.89 -21.21
N GLY A 313 27.52 -9.20 -20.65
CA GLY A 313 28.94 -9.61 -20.68
C GLY A 313 29.92 -8.58 -21.25
N THR A 314 31.11 -8.48 -20.65
CA THR A 314 32.13 -7.45 -20.94
C THR A 314 33.45 -8.04 -21.45
N THR A 315 34.29 -7.23 -22.13
CA THR A 315 35.76 -7.39 -22.08
C THR A 315 36.52 -6.13 -22.49
N SER A 316 37.74 -5.98 -21.96
CA SER A 316 38.59 -4.79 -22.14
C SER A 316 39.52 -4.88 -23.36
N GLY A 317 39.84 -3.73 -23.99
CA GLY A 317 40.81 -3.66 -25.09
C GLY A 317 41.02 -2.27 -25.69
N GLY A 318 41.78 -1.40 -25.02
CA GLY A 318 42.09 -0.05 -25.54
C GLY A 318 43.14 -0.05 -26.67
N GLY A 319 43.01 0.86 -27.65
CA GLY A 319 43.98 1.01 -28.73
C GLY A 319 43.74 2.21 -29.65
N THR A 320 44.56 3.25 -29.53
CA THR A 320 44.51 4.46 -30.37
C THR A 320 45.23 4.26 -31.72
N THR A 321 44.61 4.62 -32.85
CA THR A 321 45.21 5.24 -34.07
C THR A 321 44.11 5.44 -35.12
N THR A 322 43.81 6.63 -35.69
CA THR A 322 44.59 7.60 -36.51
C THR A 322 44.58 7.31 -38.02
N GLY A 323 43.76 8.08 -38.76
CA GLY A 323 43.80 8.26 -40.22
C GLY A 323 43.03 7.20 -41.04
N GLY A 324 42.20 7.51 -42.05
CA GLY A 324 41.82 8.81 -42.66
C GLY A 324 42.38 8.98 -44.09
N GLY A 325 41.53 9.23 -45.10
CA GLY A 325 42.01 9.46 -46.48
C GLY A 325 40.99 9.45 -47.65
N THR A 326 40.17 10.50 -47.74
CA THR A 326 39.88 11.29 -48.98
C THR A 326 39.58 10.60 -50.33
N THR A 327 38.42 10.92 -50.95
CA THR A 327 38.28 11.53 -52.32
C THR A 327 36.79 11.65 -52.75
N THR A 328 36.34 12.45 -53.74
CA THR A 328 36.59 13.88 -54.07
C THR A 328 35.60 14.39 -55.16
N GLY A 329 34.87 15.48 -54.89
CA GLY A 329 34.26 16.38 -55.90
C GLY A 329 32.79 16.14 -56.28
N GLY A 330 32.03 17.16 -56.72
CA GLY A 330 32.33 18.61 -56.77
C GLY A 330 31.39 19.45 -57.69
N GLY A 331 31.39 20.78 -57.51
CA GLY A 331 30.66 21.80 -58.32
C GLY A 331 29.61 22.59 -57.51
N THR A 332 29.74 23.91 -57.25
CA THR A 332 29.49 25.11 -58.12
C THR A 332 28.04 25.19 -58.63
N THR A 333 27.24 26.26 -58.47
CA THR A 333 27.42 27.74 -58.34
C THR A 333 26.21 28.37 -57.59
N SER A 334 26.07 29.64 -57.16
CA SER A 334 26.87 30.85 -56.89
C SER A 334 25.85 32.04 -56.76
N GLY A 335 25.99 32.93 -55.77
CA GLY A 335 25.20 34.17 -55.61
C GLY A 335 23.96 34.04 -54.68
N GLY A 336 23.67 34.92 -53.71
CA GLY A 336 24.36 36.14 -53.22
C GLY A 336 23.46 37.40 -53.29
N GLY A 337 23.42 38.29 -52.29
CA GLY A 337 24.04 38.30 -50.96
C GLY A 337 24.15 39.72 -50.36
N THR A 338 24.51 39.84 -49.07
CA THR A 338 24.79 41.11 -48.30
C THR A 338 23.56 42.01 -48.06
N THR A 339 23.46 42.89 -47.06
CA THR A 339 24.38 43.56 -46.08
C THR A 339 23.65 43.80 -44.74
N SER A 340 24.23 44.22 -43.59
CA SER A 340 25.59 44.16 -42.99
C SER A 340 25.64 45.16 -41.81
N GLY A 341 26.23 44.78 -40.66
CA GLY A 341 26.60 45.69 -39.56
C GLY A 341 25.86 45.41 -38.25
N GLY A 342 26.50 45.24 -37.08
CA GLY A 342 27.94 45.20 -36.78
C GLY A 342 28.40 46.31 -35.83
N GLY A 343 28.50 45.99 -34.54
CA GLY A 343 29.03 46.88 -33.50
C GLY A 343 29.29 46.13 -32.19
N THR A 344 30.47 46.29 -31.62
CA THR A 344 30.91 45.63 -30.37
C THR A 344 30.86 46.59 -29.19
N THR A 345 30.19 46.24 -28.09
CA THR A 345 30.46 46.81 -26.75
C THR A 345 30.00 45.88 -25.63
N SER A 346 30.71 45.90 -24.50
CA SER A 346 30.40 45.09 -23.33
C SER A 346 29.32 45.70 -22.43
N GLY A 347 28.50 44.83 -21.83
CA GLY A 347 28.17 44.90 -20.40
C GLY A 347 26.79 45.46 -20.01
N GLY A 348 26.25 44.89 -18.93
CA GLY A 348 25.09 45.39 -18.19
C GLY A 348 23.78 44.73 -18.61
N GLY A 349 23.19 43.91 -17.74
CA GLY A 349 21.95 43.20 -18.03
C GLY A 349 20.67 44.01 -17.76
N THR A 350 19.58 43.49 -18.30
CA THR A 350 18.19 43.58 -17.82
C THR A 350 17.53 42.27 -18.25
N SER A 351 16.65 41.71 -17.41
CA SER A 351 15.75 40.64 -17.86
C SER A 351 14.82 41.17 -18.95
N GLY A 352 14.53 40.35 -19.96
CA GLY A 352 13.22 40.38 -20.59
C GLY A 352 12.34 39.47 -19.75
N ALA A 353 11.12 39.91 -19.42
CA ALA A 353 10.10 38.99 -18.93
C ALA A 353 9.75 38.02 -20.06
N MET A 354 9.63 36.73 -19.74
CA MET A 354 8.94 35.80 -20.61
C MET A 354 7.44 35.98 -20.34
N SER A 355 6.61 35.98 -21.39
CA SER A 355 5.16 35.84 -21.19
C SER A 355 4.85 34.45 -20.61
N GLY A 356 3.73 34.34 -19.90
CA GLY A 356 3.18 33.04 -19.51
C GLY A 356 2.98 32.13 -20.72
N GLU A 357 3.25 30.84 -20.53
CA GLU A 357 3.15 29.82 -21.58
C GLU A 357 1.95 28.89 -21.34
N PHE A 358 1.24 28.48 -22.39
CA PHE A 358 0.20 27.44 -22.30
C PHE A 358 0.64 26.19 -23.05
N SER A 359 1.02 25.14 -22.31
CA SER A 359 1.59 23.89 -22.82
C SER A 359 0.82 22.67 -22.27
N PRO A 360 -0.32 22.28 -22.89
CA PRO A 360 -1.09 21.12 -22.46
C PRO A 360 -0.37 19.80 -22.82
N TYR A 361 -0.62 18.75 -22.04
CA TYR A 361 0.07 17.46 -22.21
C TYR A 361 -0.53 16.63 -23.35
N ILE A 362 0.33 15.98 -24.14
CA ILE A 362 -0.03 15.07 -25.22
C ILE A 362 0.64 13.72 -24.99
N ASP A 363 -0.14 12.68 -24.68
CA ASP A 363 0.34 11.29 -24.73
C ASP A 363 0.63 10.91 -26.19
N MET A 364 1.93 10.77 -26.50
CA MET A 364 2.43 10.46 -27.84
C MET A 364 2.25 8.98 -28.22
N THR A 365 1.88 8.12 -27.28
CA THR A 365 1.71 6.68 -27.46
C THR A 365 0.25 6.25 -27.66
N LEU A 366 -0.70 7.13 -27.34
CA LEU A 366 -2.13 6.91 -27.40
C LEU A 366 -2.63 6.58 -28.82
N TRP A 367 -3.60 5.67 -28.90
CA TRP A 367 -4.26 5.31 -30.16
C TRP A 367 -5.70 5.87 -30.22
N PRO A 368 -6.12 6.51 -31.33
CA PRO A 368 -5.36 6.76 -32.56
C PRO A 368 -4.36 7.93 -32.43
N PRO A 369 -3.19 7.86 -33.09
CA PRO A 369 -2.17 8.90 -33.02
C PRO A 369 -2.62 10.22 -33.65
N LEU A 370 -2.07 11.31 -33.13
CA LEU A 370 -2.36 12.69 -33.50
C LEU A 370 -2.06 12.95 -34.99
N THR A 371 -3.07 13.35 -35.76
CA THR A 371 -2.91 13.63 -37.20
C THR A 371 -2.66 15.12 -37.47
N ASN A 372 -2.19 15.47 -38.67
CA ASN A 372 -2.11 16.86 -39.13
C ASN A 372 -3.43 17.64 -38.99
N ALA A 373 -4.59 16.98 -39.05
CA ALA A 373 -5.88 17.63 -38.84
C ALA A 373 -6.15 17.94 -37.36
N ASN A 374 -5.65 17.11 -36.44
CA ASN A 374 -5.69 17.37 -35.00
C ASN A 374 -4.71 18.49 -34.63
N ALA A 375 -3.48 18.46 -35.14
CA ALA A 375 -2.48 19.51 -34.91
C ALA A 375 -3.00 20.90 -35.36
N VAL A 376 -3.63 20.98 -36.54
CA VAL A 376 -4.24 22.24 -37.02
C VAL A 376 -5.45 22.63 -36.17
N ALA A 377 -6.28 21.69 -35.70
CA ALA A 377 -7.40 22.00 -34.82
C ALA A 377 -6.98 22.53 -33.45
N LEU A 378 -5.81 22.12 -32.94
CA LEU A 378 -5.22 22.65 -31.70
C LEU A 378 -4.68 24.07 -31.89
N ALA A 379 -3.96 24.34 -32.99
CA ALA A 379 -3.52 25.69 -33.33
C ALA A 379 -4.71 26.63 -33.61
N ASP A 380 -5.75 26.16 -34.31
CA ASP A 380 -7.03 26.87 -34.50
C ASP A 380 -7.80 27.10 -33.17
N ALA A 381 -7.46 26.38 -32.10
CA ALA A 381 -7.99 26.55 -30.75
C ALA A 381 -7.10 27.45 -29.85
N GLY A 382 -5.94 27.89 -30.32
CA GLY A 382 -5.00 28.76 -29.60
C GLY A 382 -3.86 28.04 -28.87
N VAL A 383 -3.65 26.75 -29.11
CA VAL A 383 -2.47 26.03 -28.60
C VAL A 383 -1.26 26.39 -29.46
N ASP A 384 -0.26 27.09 -28.90
CA ASP A 384 1.01 27.46 -29.56
C ASP A 384 2.24 26.70 -28.99
N ASP A 385 2.15 26.12 -27.80
CA ASP A 385 3.15 25.23 -27.19
C ASP A 385 2.48 23.92 -26.73
N ALA A 386 3.24 22.82 -26.55
CA ALA A 386 2.68 21.55 -26.01
C ALA A 386 3.72 20.62 -25.37
N THR A 387 3.36 19.99 -24.25
CA THR A 387 4.25 19.07 -23.52
C THR A 387 4.03 17.63 -23.98
N LEU A 388 5.04 17.05 -24.63
CA LEU A 388 4.95 15.73 -25.23
C LEU A 388 5.36 14.65 -24.22
N ALA A 389 4.43 13.74 -23.93
CA ALA A 389 4.50 12.78 -22.84
C ALA A 389 4.53 11.32 -23.37
N PHE A 390 5.29 10.39 -22.80
CA PHE A 390 6.45 10.54 -21.91
C PHE A 390 7.62 9.72 -22.46
N ILE A 391 8.85 10.22 -22.31
CA ILE A 391 10.06 9.44 -22.54
C ILE A 391 10.48 8.75 -21.24
N VAL A 392 10.55 7.43 -21.28
CA VAL A 392 11.00 6.57 -20.18
C VAL A 392 12.04 5.57 -20.70
N SER A 393 12.54 4.68 -19.84
CA SER A 393 13.52 3.66 -20.22
C SER A 393 12.87 2.52 -21.00
N GLY A 394 13.29 2.38 -22.26
CA GLY A 394 12.96 1.25 -23.14
C GLY A 394 14.10 0.24 -23.28
N ALA A 395 13.94 -0.67 -24.24
CA ALA A 395 14.82 -1.81 -24.45
C ALA A 395 16.32 -1.44 -24.53
N GLY A 396 17.14 -2.09 -23.69
CA GLY A 396 18.58 -1.82 -23.59
C GLY A 396 18.94 -0.53 -22.83
N ASN A 397 18.04 -0.08 -21.94
CA ASN A 397 18.14 1.16 -21.17
C ASN A 397 18.35 2.36 -22.12
N GLN A 398 17.48 2.50 -23.12
CA GLN A 398 17.51 3.58 -24.10
C GLN A 398 16.24 4.43 -23.99
N PRO A 399 16.31 5.76 -24.22
CA PRO A 399 15.12 6.62 -24.20
C PRO A 399 14.09 6.18 -25.25
N ALA A 400 12.86 5.91 -24.79
CA ALA A 400 11.76 5.45 -25.62
C ALA A 400 10.41 5.99 -25.11
N TRP A 401 9.50 6.29 -26.03
CA TRP A 401 8.17 6.80 -25.73
C TRP A 401 7.29 5.68 -25.17
N GLY A 402 6.83 5.86 -23.93
CA GLY A 402 6.17 4.82 -23.12
C GLY A 402 7.01 3.55 -22.96
N GLY A 403 8.34 3.63 -23.14
CA GLY A 403 9.25 2.47 -23.12
C GLY A 403 9.20 1.58 -24.37
N VAL A 404 8.21 1.80 -25.26
CA VAL A 404 7.91 0.93 -26.40
C VAL A 404 8.43 1.50 -27.72
N TYR A 405 8.09 2.75 -28.05
CA TYR A 405 8.46 3.35 -29.34
C TYR A 405 9.83 4.03 -29.25
N SER A 406 10.77 3.64 -30.11
CA SER A 406 12.07 4.31 -30.20
C SER A 406 11.91 5.80 -30.58
N LEU A 407 12.89 6.65 -30.22
CA LEU A 407 12.86 8.07 -30.58
C LEU A 407 12.67 8.32 -32.09
N THR A 408 13.13 7.40 -32.92
CA THR A 408 13.06 7.48 -34.39
C THR A 408 11.86 6.76 -35.00
N ASP A 409 10.86 6.35 -34.20
CA ASP A 409 9.70 5.63 -34.72
C ASP A 409 8.86 6.51 -35.69
N PRO A 410 8.43 5.97 -36.85
CA PRO A 410 7.60 6.71 -37.81
C PRO A 410 6.29 7.27 -37.25
N VAL A 411 5.66 6.61 -36.27
CA VAL A 411 4.43 7.09 -35.62
C VAL A 411 4.73 8.35 -34.84
N ILE A 412 5.65 8.27 -33.87
CA ILE A 412 6.04 9.41 -33.01
C ILE A 412 6.57 10.58 -33.84
N THR A 413 7.54 10.32 -34.74
CA THR A 413 8.16 11.37 -35.55
C THR A 413 7.16 12.04 -36.51
N SER A 414 6.10 11.36 -36.94
CA SER A 414 5.02 11.98 -37.71
C SER A 414 4.15 12.93 -36.88
N GLN A 415 3.86 12.59 -35.61
CA GLN A 415 3.11 13.45 -34.69
C GLN A 415 3.89 14.73 -34.34
N ILE A 416 5.17 14.61 -34.00
CA ILE A 416 6.07 15.77 -33.76
C ILE A 416 6.16 16.66 -35.01
N SER A 417 6.19 16.05 -36.20
CA SER A 417 6.18 16.79 -37.48
C SER A 417 4.83 17.45 -37.79
N ALA A 418 3.72 16.91 -37.28
CA ALA A 418 2.39 17.47 -37.45
C ALA A 418 2.21 18.72 -36.57
N LEU A 419 2.58 18.65 -35.29
CA LEU A 419 2.51 19.76 -34.32
C LEU A 419 3.35 20.96 -34.78
N ARG A 420 4.65 20.76 -35.01
CA ARG A 420 5.55 21.78 -35.60
C ARG A 420 5.16 22.22 -37.01
N GLY A 421 4.34 21.42 -37.71
CA GLY A 421 3.78 21.76 -39.02
C GLY A 421 2.53 22.64 -38.95
N ALA A 422 1.82 22.65 -37.81
CA ALA A 422 0.72 23.55 -37.51
C ALA A 422 1.21 24.89 -36.92
N GLY A 423 2.29 24.85 -36.13
CA GLY A 423 2.92 26.02 -35.50
C GLY A 423 3.44 25.73 -34.09
N ILE A 424 2.94 24.67 -33.47
CA ILE A 424 3.13 24.31 -32.06
C ILE A 424 4.60 23.93 -31.77
N ASP A 425 5.24 24.59 -30.81
CA ASP A 425 6.59 24.22 -30.35
C ASP A 425 6.51 23.19 -29.20
N PRO A 426 7.20 22.04 -29.30
CA PRO A 426 7.07 20.98 -28.31
C PRO A 426 8.11 21.04 -27.19
N THR A 427 7.64 20.87 -25.95
CA THR A 427 8.43 20.44 -24.79
C THR A 427 8.49 18.91 -24.74
N ILE A 428 9.59 18.31 -24.27
CA ILE A 428 9.69 16.85 -24.07
C ILE A 428 9.64 16.53 -22.58
N SER A 429 8.66 15.75 -22.15
CA SER A 429 8.57 15.26 -20.76
C SER A 429 9.18 13.87 -20.58
N PHE A 430 9.88 13.70 -19.46
CA PHE A 430 10.49 12.46 -18.98
C PHE A 430 9.85 12.03 -17.67
N GLY A 431 9.57 10.73 -17.50
CA GLY A 431 8.96 10.19 -16.29
C GLY A 431 7.45 10.01 -16.41
N GLY A 432 6.69 10.61 -15.49
CA GLY A 432 5.25 10.42 -15.33
C GLY A 432 4.87 9.09 -14.65
N ALA A 433 3.59 8.93 -14.31
CA ALA A 433 3.06 7.86 -13.45
C ALA A 433 3.30 6.43 -13.98
N ASN A 434 3.58 6.26 -15.28
CA ASN A 434 3.68 4.97 -15.94
C ASN A 434 5.01 4.77 -16.67
N GLY A 435 5.68 3.66 -16.36
CA GLY A 435 6.97 3.29 -16.94
C GLY A 435 8.10 3.28 -15.91
N VAL A 436 9.33 3.55 -16.37
CA VAL A 436 10.52 3.59 -15.51
C VAL A 436 11.40 4.75 -15.98
N ASP A 437 11.56 5.81 -15.16
CA ASP A 437 12.43 6.92 -15.54
C ASP A 437 13.86 6.45 -15.87
N LEU A 438 14.50 7.12 -16.82
CA LEU A 438 15.84 6.80 -17.27
C LEU A 438 16.85 6.83 -16.13
N ALA A 439 16.67 7.71 -15.12
CA ALA A 439 17.54 7.79 -13.97
C ALA A 439 17.50 6.56 -13.07
N TYR A 440 16.47 5.71 -13.09
CA TYR A 440 16.57 4.40 -12.43
C TYR A 440 17.61 3.53 -13.14
N THR A 441 17.41 3.34 -14.45
CA THR A 441 18.14 2.35 -15.26
C THR A 441 19.54 2.77 -15.74
N ALA A 442 19.85 4.08 -15.74
CA ALA A 442 21.13 4.59 -16.22
C ALA A 442 22.29 4.25 -15.26
N PRO A 443 23.39 3.61 -15.72
CA PRO A 443 24.50 3.20 -14.86
C PRO A 443 25.25 4.36 -14.17
N SER A 444 25.17 5.58 -14.68
CA SER A 444 25.77 6.78 -14.09
C SER A 444 25.08 8.05 -14.58
N ALA A 445 25.31 9.18 -13.91
CA ALA A 445 24.85 10.49 -14.37
C ALA A 445 25.40 10.87 -15.76
N THR A 446 26.59 10.38 -16.13
CA THR A 446 27.17 10.61 -17.47
C THR A 446 26.41 9.85 -18.55
N VAL A 447 26.09 8.57 -18.33
CA VAL A 447 25.29 7.79 -19.30
C VAL A 447 23.87 8.36 -19.41
N LEU A 448 23.33 8.86 -18.30
CA LEU A 448 22.03 9.55 -18.29
C LEU A 448 22.07 10.88 -19.07
N ALA A 449 23.15 11.65 -18.96
CA ALA A 449 23.35 12.84 -19.78
C ALA A 449 23.48 12.51 -21.28
N GLU A 450 24.21 11.43 -21.63
CA GLU A 450 24.30 10.91 -23.01
C GLU A 450 22.93 10.46 -23.54
N GLN A 451 22.08 9.84 -22.71
CA GLN A 451 20.70 9.48 -23.06
C GLN A 451 19.85 10.73 -23.32
N TYR A 452 19.90 11.74 -22.45
CA TYR A 452 19.19 13.00 -22.66
C TYR A 452 19.72 13.79 -23.89
N GLU A 453 21.04 13.78 -24.14
CA GLU A 453 21.63 14.37 -25.35
C GLU A 453 21.15 13.66 -26.63
N SER A 454 20.88 12.35 -26.56
CA SER A 454 20.33 11.61 -27.70
C SER A 454 18.90 12.04 -28.06
N VAL A 455 18.11 12.51 -27.09
CA VAL A 455 16.78 13.10 -27.31
C VAL A 455 16.88 14.48 -27.97
N VAL A 456 17.79 15.34 -27.48
CA VAL A 456 18.14 16.61 -28.15
C VAL A 456 18.58 16.36 -29.59
N SER A 457 19.41 15.34 -29.80
CA SER A 457 19.94 14.96 -31.12
C SER A 457 18.89 14.35 -32.06
N ALA A 458 17.86 13.69 -31.53
CA ALA A 458 16.79 13.08 -32.33
C ALA A 458 15.80 14.12 -32.86
N PHE A 459 15.46 15.13 -32.05
CA PHE A 459 14.35 16.05 -32.35
C PHE A 459 14.76 17.52 -32.55
N GLY A 460 15.92 17.95 -32.05
CA GLY A 460 16.27 19.38 -31.97
C GLY A 460 15.26 20.13 -31.11
N ILE A 461 15.03 19.64 -29.90
CA ILE A 461 14.19 20.26 -28.86
C ILE A 461 15.06 20.53 -27.65
N TYR A 462 14.82 21.67 -26.99
CA TYR A 462 15.63 22.17 -25.88
C TYR A 462 14.80 22.62 -24.66
N LYS A 463 13.46 22.52 -24.72
CA LYS A 463 12.56 22.58 -23.55
C LYS A 463 12.36 21.15 -23.03
N PHE A 464 12.88 20.82 -21.84
CA PHE A 464 12.72 19.51 -21.21
C PHE A 464 11.94 19.62 -19.90
N ASP A 465 11.03 18.67 -19.69
CA ASP A 465 10.25 18.50 -18.47
C ASP A 465 10.62 17.19 -17.76
N PHE A 466 10.69 17.22 -16.43
CA PHE A 466 10.94 16.06 -15.61
C PHE A 466 9.78 15.88 -14.64
N ASP A 467 8.89 14.96 -15.01
CA ASP A 467 7.69 14.61 -14.25
C ASP A 467 8.03 13.51 -13.24
N VAL A 468 8.20 13.91 -11.98
CA VAL A 468 8.83 13.11 -10.93
C VAL A 468 7.78 12.64 -9.92
N GLU A 469 7.17 11.51 -10.27
CA GLU A 469 6.03 10.96 -9.57
C GLU A 469 6.36 9.87 -8.53
N GLY A 470 5.39 9.59 -7.67
CA GLY A 470 5.38 8.45 -6.75
C GLY A 470 6.67 8.27 -5.95
N GLY A 471 7.14 7.02 -5.87
CA GLY A 471 8.32 6.64 -5.09
C GLY A 471 9.67 7.21 -5.57
N MET A 472 9.71 7.97 -6.68
CA MET A 472 10.93 8.64 -7.10
C MET A 472 11.25 9.87 -6.24
N GLN A 473 10.22 10.56 -5.73
CA GLN A 473 10.39 11.76 -4.90
C GLN A 473 11.18 11.49 -3.61
N ALA A 474 11.00 10.31 -2.99
CA ALA A 474 11.78 9.88 -1.83
C ALA A 474 13.17 9.31 -2.18
N ASN A 475 13.44 8.98 -3.46
CA ASN A 475 14.67 8.29 -3.87
C ASN A 475 15.82 9.28 -4.11
N THR A 476 16.36 9.82 -3.01
CA THR A 476 17.44 10.82 -3.01
C THR A 476 18.66 10.44 -3.85
N ALA A 477 18.98 9.14 -3.99
CA ALA A 477 20.09 8.66 -4.80
C ALA A 477 19.82 8.74 -6.32
N VAL A 478 18.61 8.34 -6.75
CA VAL A 478 18.17 8.43 -8.15
C VAL A 478 18.00 9.90 -8.54
N LEU A 479 17.36 10.71 -7.70
CA LEU A 479 17.22 12.17 -7.90
C LEU A 479 18.59 12.87 -7.99
N THR A 480 19.56 12.49 -7.15
CA THR A 480 20.93 13.03 -7.24
C THR A 480 21.59 12.68 -8.58
N LYS A 481 21.40 11.46 -9.08
CA LYS A 481 21.93 11.02 -10.38
C LYS A 481 21.23 11.73 -11.55
N GLN A 482 19.91 11.93 -11.47
CA GLN A 482 19.12 12.70 -12.44
C GLN A 482 19.59 14.16 -12.51
N ALA A 483 19.65 14.83 -11.36
CA ALA A 483 20.08 16.22 -11.25
C ALA A 483 21.52 16.44 -11.77
N GLN A 484 22.44 15.50 -11.47
CA GLN A 484 23.81 15.57 -12.01
C GLN A 484 23.84 15.41 -13.53
N ALA A 485 22.98 14.56 -14.11
CA ALA A 485 22.89 14.39 -15.56
C ALA A 485 22.29 15.62 -16.25
N ILE A 486 21.23 16.20 -15.69
CA ILE A 486 20.60 17.43 -16.17
C ILE A 486 21.62 18.58 -16.12
N ALA A 487 22.36 18.74 -15.02
CA ALA A 487 23.40 19.77 -14.90
C ALA A 487 24.55 19.57 -15.91
N MET A 488 24.92 18.33 -16.25
CA MET A 488 25.88 18.04 -17.34
C MET A 488 25.31 18.45 -18.70
N LEU A 489 24.07 18.05 -19.03
CA LEU A 489 23.40 18.40 -20.28
C LEU A 489 23.27 19.92 -20.44
N GLN A 490 22.79 20.64 -19.42
CA GLN A 490 22.65 22.09 -19.45
C GLN A 490 24.01 22.77 -19.69
N ALA A 491 25.09 22.31 -19.06
CA ALA A 491 26.43 22.86 -19.26
C ALA A 491 26.98 22.59 -20.67
N GLU A 492 26.75 21.41 -21.24
CA GLU A 492 27.17 21.04 -22.60
C GLU A 492 26.40 21.80 -23.67
N GLN A 493 25.07 21.81 -23.57
CA GLN A 493 24.18 22.46 -24.55
C GLN A 493 24.28 24.00 -24.49
N ALA A 494 24.50 24.59 -23.31
CA ALA A 494 24.87 26.01 -23.20
C ALA A 494 26.24 26.31 -23.83
N ALA A 495 27.21 25.40 -23.77
CA ALA A 495 28.51 25.54 -24.43
C ALA A 495 28.43 25.36 -25.97
N ALA A 496 27.46 24.57 -26.46
CA ALA A 496 27.11 24.47 -27.89
C ALA A 496 26.41 25.74 -28.42
N GLY A 497 25.78 26.52 -27.54
CA GLY A 497 25.02 27.74 -27.88
C GLY A 497 23.51 27.53 -28.02
N THR A 498 23.00 26.40 -27.52
CA THR A 498 21.59 25.99 -27.56
C THR A 498 21.20 25.48 -26.16
N PRO A 499 21.12 26.35 -25.14
CA PRO A 499 20.89 25.92 -23.75
C PRO A 499 19.57 25.16 -23.59
N VAL A 500 19.55 24.20 -22.64
CA VAL A 500 18.35 23.43 -22.31
C VAL A 500 17.63 24.05 -21.11
N GLU A 501 16.36 24.34 -21.30
CA GLU A 501 15.41 24.80 -20.28
C GLU A 501 14.77 23.58 -19.60
N VAL A 502 14.48 23.71 -18.30
CA VAL A 502 14.18 22.57 -17.42
C VAL A 502 13.02 22.91 -16.50
N SER A 503 11.86 22.32 -16.75
CA SER A 503 10.78 22.22 -15.77
C SER A 503 10.95 20.97 -14.90
N TYR A 504 10.43 21.04 -13.68
CA TYR A 504 10.08 19.86 -12.89
C TYR A 504 8.56 19.87 -12.71
N THR A 505 7.91 18.77 -13.08
CA THR A 505 6.49 18.53 -12.82
C THR A 505 6.36 17.61 -11.61
N LEU A 506 5.51 18.00 -10.65
CA LEU A 506 5.48 17.40 -9.30
C LEU A 506 4.05 17.30 -8.75
N PRO A 507 3.68 16.19 -8.07
CA PRO A 507 2.47 16.10 -7.26
C PRO A 507 2.41 17.15 -6.15
N VAL A 508 1.24 17.74 -5.93
CA VAL A 508 1.05 18.85 -4.98
C VAL A 508 -0.22 18.63 -4.16
N LEU A 509 -0.25 19.17 -2.94
CA LEU A 509 -1.47 19.32 -2.15
C LEU A 509 -1.93 20.79 -2.18
N PRO A 510 -3.16 21.11 -1.77
CA PRO A 510 -3.59 22.51 -1.56
C PRO A 510 -2.71 23.24 -0.52
N THR A 511 -1.99 22.50 0.33
CA THR A 511 -0.98 22.97 1.28
C THR A 511 0.45 23.08 0.72
N GLY A 512 0.64 22.86 -0.58
CA GLY A 512 1.91 22.94 -1.30
C GLY A 512 2.54 21.58 -1.63
N LEU A 513 3.81 21.58 -2.07
CA LEU A 513 4.57 20.35 -2.26
C LEU A 513 4.79 19.64 -0.93
N THR A 514 4.79 18.32 -0.97
CA THR A 514 5.14 17.47 0.18
C THR A 514 6.62 17.62 0.55
N HIS A 515 7.06 17.00 1.66
CA HIS A 515 8.48 16.99 2.03
C HIS A 515 9.37 16.43 0.91
N ASP A 516 8.94 15.33 0.28
CA ASP A 516 9.69 14.64 -0.75
C ASP A 516 9.66 15.40 -2.08
N GLY A 517 8.51 15.96 -2.48
CA GLY A 517 8.39 16.82 -3.67
C GLY A 517 9.26 18.08 -3.56
N LEU A 518 9.29 18.72 -2.39
CA LEU A 518 10.22 19.83 -2.13
C LEU A 518 11.69 19.33 -2.08
N GLY A 519 11.90 18.08 -1.67
CA GLY A 519 13.18 17.37 -1.71
C GLY A 519 13.76 17.23 -3.11
N VAL A 520 12.93 16.96 -4.13
CA VAL A 520 13.35 16.96 -5.56
C VAL A 520 14.01 18.27 -5.93
N LEU A 521 13.34 19.40 -5.66
CA LEU A 521 13.83 20.74 -5.99
C LEU A 521 15.11 21.09 -5.19
N GLN A 522 15.20 20.67 -3.92
CA GLN A 522 16.41 20.84 -3.11
C GLN A 522 17.60 20.06 -3.68
N ILE A 523 17.40 18.81 -4.11
CA ILE A 523 18.45 17.96 -4.69
C ILE A 523 18.89 18.46 -6.06
N ALA A 524 17.94 18.86 -6.92
CA ALA A 524 18.20 19.47 -8.22
C ALA A 524 19.07 20.73 -8.07
N LYS A 525 18.66 21.64 -7.18
CA LYS A 525 19.40 22.86 -6.84
C LYS A 525 20.79 22.58 -6.25
N ALA A 526 20.91 21.61 -5.35
CA ALA A 526 22.18 21.26 -4.69
C ALA A 526 23.21 20.66 -5.66
N ASN A 527 22.77 19.97 -6.71
CA ASN A 527 23.63 19.43 -7.77
C ASN A 527 23.85 20.40 -8.94
N GLY A 528 23.24 21.60 -8.91
CA GLY A 528 23.50 22.69 -9.85
C GLY A 528 22.59 22.75 -11.08
N VAL A 529 21.41 22.11 -11.05
CA VAL A 529 20.39 22.26 -12.10
C VAL A 529 19.86 23.70 -12.11
N ASN A 530 19.80 24.30 -13.29
CA ASN A 530 19.13 25.57 -13.52
C ASN A 530 17.67 25.30 -13.90
N ILE A 531 16.80 25.18 -12.89
CA ILE A 531 15.35 25.02 -13.03
C ILE A 531 14.76 26.33 -13.55
N THR A 532 13.95 26.27 -14.62
CA THR A 532 13.24 27.41 -15.22
C THR A 532 11.75 27.44 -14.88
N ARG A 533 11.16 26.29 -14.56
CA ARG A 533 9.76 26.12 -14.14
C ARG A 533 9.63 25.04 -13.05
N VAL A 534 8.67 25.22 -12.15
CA VAL A 534 8.18 24.22 -11.20
C VAL A 534 6.70 24.10 -11.44
N ASN A 535 6.33 23.13 -12.27
CA ASN A 535 4.97 22.83 -12.65
C ASN A 535 4.35 21.92 -11.58
N ILE A 536 3.11 22.22 -11.17
CA ILE A 536 2.43 21.51 -10.10
C ILE A 536 1.21 20.78 -10.65
N MET A 537 1.10 19.49 -10.34
CA MET A 537 -0.04 18.67 -10.74
C MET A 537 -1.20 18.90 -9.79
N ALA A 538 -2.06 19.85 -10.17
CA ALA A 538 -3.20 20.34 -9.41
C ALA A 538 -4.41 19.40 -9.55
N MET A 539 -4.21 18.14 -9.15
CA MET A 539 -5.13 17.02 -9.31
C MET A 539 -4.90 15.96 -8.23
N ASP A 540 -5.91 15.12 -7.99
CA ASP A 540 -5.86 13.89 -7.19
C ASP A 540 -5.38 14.11 -5.75
N TYR A 541 -5.95 15.14 -5.13
CA TYR A 541 -5.72 15.54 -3.74
C TYR A 541 -6.29 14.54 -2.73
N GLY A 542 -7.38 13.86 -3.07
CA GLY A 542 -8.05 12.84 -2.26
C GLY A 542 -9.12 13.38 -1.29
N GLU A 543 -10.03 12.48 -0.91
CA GLU A 543 -11.28 12.74 -0.16
C GLU A 543 -11.14 13.60 1.12
N SER A 544 -9.94 13.65 1.72
CA SER A 544 -9.62 14.53 2.84
C SER A 544 -9.85 16.03 2.58
N PHE A 545 -9.82 16.49 1.33
CA PHE A 545 -9.97 17.91 0.99
C PHE A 545 -11.41 18.33 0.66
N HIS A 546 -12.35 17.39 0.52
CA HIS A 546 -13.64 17.62 -0.15
C HIS A 546 -14.74 18.22 0.73
N GLN A 547 -14.50 18.36 2.05
CA GLN A 547 -15.45 18.92 3.04
C GLN A 547 -16.86 18.28 3.05
N GLY A 548 -17.03 17.08 2.47
CA GLY A 548 -18.31 16.39 2.37
C GLY A 548 -19.19 16.80 1.17
N GLY A 549 -18.61 17.40 0.12
CA GLY A 549 -19.28 17.74 -1.14
C GLY A 549 -18.37 17.51 -2.36
N ASN A 550 -18.75 18.09 -3.51
CA ASN A 550 -17.80 18.25 -4.62
C ASN A 550 -16.79 19.33 -4.20
N PRO A 551 -15.47 19.10 -4.28
CA PRO A 551 -14.48 20.14 -4.09
C PRO A 551 -14.62 21.24 -5.15
N ASP A 552 -14.23 22.46 -4.78
CA ASP A 552 -14.03 23.58 -5.72
C ASP A 552 -12.59 23.45 -6.23
N MET A 553 -12.43 22.88 -7.43
CA MET A 553 -11.12 22.45 -7.91
C MET A 553 -10.27 23.63 -8.41
N GLY A 554 -10.93 24.72 -8.82
CA GLY A 554 -10.32 26.01 -9.08
C GLY A 554 -9.71 26.62 -7.82
N ASP A 555 -10.46 26.70 -6.71
CA ASP A 555 -9.94 27.17 -5.42
C ASP A 555 -8.78 26.27 -4.92
N LEU A 556 -8.89 24.94 -5.04
CA LEU A 556 -7.81 24.04 -4.60
C LEU A 556 -6.54 24.16 -5.44
N ALA A 557 -6.65 24.28 -6.77
CA ALA A 557 -5.51 24.52 -7.66
C ALA A 557 -4.82 25.86 -7.37
N ILE A 558 -5.62 26.91 -7.13
CA ILE A 558 -5.14 28.23 -6.73
C ILE A 558 -4.46 28.18 -5.35
N GLN A 559 -5.02 27.45 -4.39
CA GLN A 559 -4.44 27.29 -3.05
C GLN A 559 -3.11 26.54 -3.10
N ALA A 560 -3.01 25.48 -3.92
CA ALA A 560 -1.76 24.76 -4.16
C ALA A 560 -0.68 25.70 -4.72
N ALA A 561 -1.02 26.50 -5.75
CA ALA A 561 -0.10 27.47 -6.35
C ALA A 561 0.37 28.53 -5.35
N GLN A 562 -0.51 29.07 -4.50
CA GLN A 562 -0.16 30.00 -3.41
C GLN A 562 0.75 29.37 -2.36
N SER A 563 0.52 28.11 -2.01
CA SER A 563 1.38 27.40 -1.07
C SER A 563 2.78 27.13 -1.65
N VAL A 564 2.87 26.72 -2.92
CA VAL A 564 4.15 26.51 -3.61
C VAL A 564 4.90 27.82 -3.83
N HIS A 565 4.23 28.93 -4.06
CA HIS A 565 4.84 30.26 -4.12
C HIS A 565 5.64 30.59 -2.84
N GLY A 566 5.02 30.37 -1.67
CA GLY A 566 5.69 30.53 -0.37
C GLY A 566 6.87 29.57 -0.17
N GLN A 567 6.75 28.32 -0.64
CA GLN A 567 7.85 27.34 -0.63
C GLN A 567 9.00 27.76 -1.56
N LEU A 568 8.74 28.26 -2.76
CA LEU A 568 9.76 28.73 -3.71
C LEU A 568 10.47 29.99 -3.21
N MET A 569 9.76 30.95 -2.63
CA MET A 569 10.39 32.11 -1.98
C MET A 569 11.28 31.70 -0.79
N THR A 570 10.91 30.65 -0.07
CA THR A 570 11.71 30.09 1.04
C THR A 570 12.94 29.34 0.52
N LEU A 571 12.78 28.52 -0.53
CA LEU A 571 13.86 27.75 -1.14
C LEU A 571 14.84 28.66 -1.90
N TYR A 572 14.35 29.71 -2.56
CA TYR A 572 15.11 30.70 -3.33
C TYR A 572 14.90 32.13 -2.78
N PRO A 573 15.49 32.47 -1.61
CA PRO A 573 15.33 33.79 -0.96
C PRO A 573 16.02 34.96 -1.69
N SER A 574 16.34 34.78 -2.98
CA SER A 574 16.86 35.78 -3.91
C SER A 574 15.88 36.13 -5.04
N LEU A 575 14.77 35.40 -5.18
CA LEU A 575 13.67 35.75 -6.09
C LEU A 575 12.81 36.85 -5.45
N SER A 576 12.21 37.70 -6.28
CA SER A 576 11.07 38.51 -5.86
C SER A 576 9.77 37.68 -5.89
N SER A 577 8.66 38.25 -5.42
CA SER A 577 7.35 37.58 -5.45
C SER A 577 6.92 37.29 -6.89
N GLU A 578 7.17 38.23 -7.79
CA GLU A 578 6.85 38.17 -9.21
C GLU A 578 7.69 37.09 -9.89
N GLN A 579 9.00 37.02 -9.60
CA GLN A 579 9.88 35.96 -10.13
C GLN A 579 9.57 34.56 -9.58
N ALA A 580 8.94 34.45 -8.40
CA ALA A 580 8.48 33.18 -7.86
C ALA A 580 7.16 32.73 -8.51
N TRP A 581 6.30 33.65 -8.98
CA TRP A 581 5.15 33.33 -9.83
C TRP A 581 5.57 32.99 -11.27
N GLU A 582 6.50 33.76 -11.86
CA GLU A 582 7.13 33.47 -13.16
C GLU A 582 7.84 32.10 -13.17
N MET A 583 8.17 31.53 -12.00
CA MET A 583 8.77 30.20 -11.86
C MET A 583 7.72 29.07 -11.72
N ILE A 584 6.45 29.36 -11.44
CA ILE A 584 5.41 28.34 -11.25
C ILE A 584 4.75 27.97 -12.58
N GLY A 585 4.50 26.67 -12.76
CA GLY A 585 3.49 26.16 -13.69
C GLY A 585 2.33 25.53 -12.93
N VAL A 586 1.11 25.53 -13.48
CA VAL A 586 -0.03 24.81 -12.90
C VAL A 586 -0.71 23.92 -13.95
N THR A 587 -0.79 22.63 -13.67
CA THR A 587 -1.36 21.60 -14.54
C THR A 587 -2.43 20.80 -13.79
N PRO A 588 -3.73 21.14 -13.90
CA PRO A 588 -4.81 20.28 -13.44
C PRO A 588 -5.11 19.14 -14.43
N MET A 589 -5.86 18.14 -13.98
CA MET A 589 -6.52 17.15 -14.85
C MET A 589 -7.92 17.67 -15.17
N ILE A 590 -8.33 17.67 -16.44
CA ILE A 590 -9.60 18.32 -16.86
C ILE A 590 -10.81 17.40 -16.77
N GLY A 591 -11.97 17.93 -16.35
CA GLY A 591 -13.14 17.11 -16.04
C GLY A 591 -12.91 16.25 -14.81
N ILE A 592 -13.28 14.97 -14.88
CA ILE A 592 -13.17 14.04 -13.75
C ILE A 592 -11.71 13.58 -13.59
N ASN A 593 -11.17 13.62 -12.36
CA ASN A 593 -9.85 13.10 -12.00
C ASN A 593 -9.92 11.61 -11.60
N ASP A 594 -8.77 10.95 -11.37
CA ASP A 594 -8.75 9.54 -10.95
C ASP A 594 -9.43 9.35 -9.56
N VAL A 595 -9.42 10.37 -8.71
CA VAL A 595 -10.35 10.53 -7.58
C VAL A 595 -11.71 11.00 -8.13
N MET A 596 -12.65 10.06 -8.35
CA MET A 596 -13.96 10.28 -9.02
C MET A 596 -14.83 11.44 -8.47
N SER A 597 -14.60 11.89 -7.25
CA SER A 597 -15.31 13.01 -6.59
C SER A 597 -14.70 14.37 -6.91
N GLU A 598 -13.46 14.42 -7.41
CA GLU A 598 -12.82 15.61 -7.94
C GLU A 598 -13.20 15.80 -9.41
N VAL A 599 -13.75 16.98 -9.72
CA VAL A 599 -14.15 17.35 -11.08
C VAL A 599 -13.72 18.79 -11.36
N PHE A 600 -12.63 18.97 -12.10
CA PHE A 600 -12.15 20.27 -12.55
C PHE A 600 -12.96 20.70 -13.79
N THR A 601 -13.93 21.58 -13.61
CA THR A 601 -14.86 22.01 -14.66
C THR A 601 -14.30 23.13 -15.55
N VAL A 602 -15.05 23.49 -16.60
CA VAL A 602 -14.73 24.63 -17.47
C VAL A 602 -14.79 25.97 -16.71
N GLU A 603 -15.54 26.06 -15.60
CA GLU A 603 -15.54 27.26 -14.74
C GLU A 603 -14.26 27.31 -13.88
N ASP A 604 -13.82 26.18 -13.32
CA ASP A 604 -12.52 26.06 -12.62
C ASP A 604 -11.34 26.43 -13.54
N ALA A 605 -11.43 26.06 -14.83
CA ALA A 605 -10.48 26.48 -15.87
C ALA A 605 -10.46 28.00 -16.05
N HIS A 606 -11.63 28.65 -16.17
CA HIS A 606 -11.74 30.11 -16.27
C HIS A 606 -11.21 30.82 -15.01
N GLN A 607 -11.45 30.26 -13.83
CA GLN A 607 -10.97 30.77 -12.55
C GLN A 607 -9.44 30.67 -12.44
N LEU A 608 -8.85 29.53 -12.82
CA LEU A 608 -7.40 29.32 -12.80
C LEU A 608 -6.67 30.24 -13.79
N VAL A 609 -7.18 30.39 -15.02
CA VAL A 609 -6.62 31.33 -16.02
C VAL A 609 -6.66 32.77 -15.49
N ALA A 610 -7.80 33.22 -14.95
CA ALA A 610 -7.92 34.57 -14.39
C ALA A 610 -7.01 34.80 -13.17
N PHE A 611 -6.67 33.76 -12.40
CA PHE A 611 -5.67 33.83 -11.34
C PHE A 611 -4.24 33.88 -11.90
N ALA A 612 -3.95 33.12 -12.96
CA ALA A 612 -2.64 33.07 -13.59
C ALA A 612 -2.26 34.41 -14.24
N ASP A 613 -3.16 35.00 -15.03
CA ASP A 613 -3.00 36.35 -15.61
C ASP A 613 -2.87 37.44 -14.53
N GLN A 614 -3.50 37.26 -13.36
CA GLN A 614 -3.42 38.24 -12.26
C GLN A 614 -2.07 38.24 -11.53
N ASN A 615 -1.34 37.12 -11.56
CA ASN A 615 -0.11 36.94 -10.77
C ASN A 615 1.16 36.82 -11.63
N ASP A 616 1.04 36.95 -12.96
CA ASP A 616 2.12 36.72 -13.93
C ASP A 616 2.75 35.32 -13.73
N ILE A 617 1.91 34.27 -13.68
CA ILE A 617 2.36 32.87 -13.57
C ILE A 617 3.22 32.48 -14.78
N GLY A 618 4.19 31.59 -14.58
CA GLY A 618 5.12 31.17 -15.62
C GLY A 618 4.51 30.28 -16.70
N GLU A 619 3.61 29.38 -16.33
CA GLU A 619 3.08 28.35 -17.22
C GLU A 619 1.69 27.85 -16.77
N LEU A 620 0.84 27.47 -17.71
CA LEU A 620 -0.31 26.61 -17.47
C LEU A 620 -0.23 25.38 -18.40
N GLY A 621 -0.64 24.23 -17.88
CA GLY A 621 -0.84 23.01 -18.66
C GLY A 621 -2.17 22.37 -18.30
N PHE A 622 -2.46 21.18 -18.87
CA PHE A 622 -3.42 20.25 -18.28
C PHE A 622 -3.19 18.81 -18.78
N TRP A 623 -3.66 17.84 -18.00
CA TRP A 623 -3.76 16.44 -18.41
C TRP A 623 -5.17 16.12 -18.94
N SER A 624 -5.39 15.88 -20.23
CA SER A 624 -4.46 15.98 -21.38
C SER A 624 -5.26 16.33 -22.64
N VAL A 625 -4.60 16.68 -23.74
CA VAL A 625 -5.25 17.11 -25.00
C VAL A 625 -6.26 16.10 -25.54
N ALA A 626 -5.99 14.79 -25.41
CA ALA A 626 -6.93 13.75 -25.86
C ALA A 626 -8.20 13.66 -24.98
N ARG A 627 -8.14 14.22 -23.77
CA ARG A 627 -9.27 14.29 -22.82
C ARG A 627 -10.15 15.51 -23.06
N ASP A 628 -9.76 16.48 -23.88
CA ASP A 628 -10.51 17.72 -24.12
C ASP A 628 -11.69 17.53 -25.10
N THR A 629 -12.61 16.66 -24.70
CA THR A 629 -13.87 16.30 -25.35
C THR A 629 -14.74 15.53 -24.34
N THR A 630 -16.06 15.59 -24.48
CA THR A 630 -17.01 14.99 -23.50
C THR A 630 -16.72 13.51 -23.16
N GLY A 631 -16.32 12.71 -24.15
CA GLY A 631 -16.12 11.27 -23.97
C GLY A 631 -17.39 10.54 -23.51
N GLN A 632 -17.27 9.74 -22.45
CA GLN A 632 -18.40 9.13 -21.75
C GLN A 632 -18.63 9.84 -20.41
N LEU A 633 -19.81 10.45 -20.24
CA LEU A 633 -20.16 11.17 -19.01
C LEU A 633 -20.05 10.28 -17.76
N GLY A 634 -19.44 10.82 -16.70
CA GLY A 634 -19.27 10.12 -15.42
C GLY A 634 -18.18 9.04 -15.42
N VAL A 635 -17.25 9.06 -16.38
CA VAL A 635 -16.15 8.09 -16.51
C VAL A 635 -14.85 8.80 -16.86
N VAL A 636 -13.78 8.52 -16.10
CA VAL A 636 -12.41 8.93 -16.46
C VAL A 636 -11.94 8.14 -17.66
N SER A 637 -11.35 8.84 -18.64
CA SER A 637 -10.80 8.24 -19.84
C SER A 637 -9.54 9.01 -20.29
N PRO A 638 -8.57 8.36 -20.97
CA PRO A 638 -7.53 9.07 -21.71
C PRO A 638 -8.07 9.76 -22.99
N ASN A 639 -9.29 9.42 -23.43
CA ASN A 639 -9.93 9.96 -24.65
C ASN A 639 -11.21 10.77 -24.36
N GLY A 640 -11.35 11.32 -23.15
CA GLY A 640 -12.41 12.26 -22.79
C GLY A 640 -12.43 12.62 -21.31
N SER A 641 -12.96 13.80 -21.00
CA SER A 641 -12.97 14.42 -19.66
C SER A 641 -14.06 13.89 -18.74
N GLY A 642 -15.09 13.23 -19.29
CA GLY A 642 -16.22 12.70 -18.54
C GLY A 642 -17.27 13.75 -18.14
N VAL A 643 -17.13 15.01 -18.58
CA VAL A 643 -18.09 16.10 -18.37
C VAL A 643 -18.68 16.61 -19.68
N GLU A 644 -19.85 17.26 -19.65
CA GLU A 644 -20.47 17.81 -20.87
C GLU A 644 -19.72 19.09 -21.30
N GLN A 645 -19.09 19.04 -22.48
CA GLN A 645 -18.29 20.12 -23.06
C GLN A 645 -18.28 20.06 -24.61
N ASP A 646 -17.99 21.20 -25.26
CA ASP A 646 -17.61 21.22 -26.67
C ASP A 646 -16.19 20.65 -26.87
N PRO A 647 -15.82 20.11 -28.04
CA PRO A 647 -14.46 19.64 -28.30
C PRO A 647 -13.43 20.78 -28.27
N LEU A 648 -12.28 20.52 -27.66
CA LEU A 648 -11.20 21.48 -27.40
C LEU A 648 -11.64 22.69 -26.54
N GLU A 649 -12.61 22.53 -25.64
CA GLU A 649 -13.14 23.64 -24.84
C GLU A 649 -12.15 24.11 -23.77
N TYR A 650 -11.50 23.19 -23.04
CA TYR A 650 -10.46 23.57 -22.08
C TYR A 650 -9.28 24.23 -22.77
N SER A 651 -8.85 23.73 -23.93
CA SER A 651 -7.81 24.34 -24.77
C SER A 651 -8.13 25.79 -25.12
N LYS A 652 -9.38 26.07 -25.50
CA LYS A 652 -9.85 27.44 -25.82
C LYS A 652 -10.00 28.35 -24.59
N VAL A 653 -10.11 27.79 -23.38
CA VAL A 653 -10.12 28.55 -22.12
C VAL A 653 -8.68 28.87 -21.69
N PHE A 654 -7.83 27.84 -21.61
CA PHE A 654 -6.43 28.00 -21.22
C PHE A 654 -5.63 28.87 -22.22
N ALA A 655 -5.91 28.80 -23.52
CA ALA A 655 -5.33 29.68 -24.54
C ALA A 655 -5.77 31.15 -24.47
N GLN A 656 -6.53 31.56 -23.45
CA GLN A 656 -6.79 32.98 -23.14
C GLN A 656 -5.73 33.57 -22.20
N PHE A 657 -4.92 32.73 -21.56
CA PHE A 657 -3.75 33.11 -20.77
C PHE A 657 -2.70 33.74 -21.69
N ASP A 658 -2.48 35.05 -21.56
CA ASP A 658 -1.43 35.77 -22.33
C ASP A 658 -0.21 36.15 -21.48
N GLY A 659 -0.34 36.03 -20.16
CA GLY A 659 0.73 36.28 -19.19
C GLY A 659 1.41 37.65 -19.36
N SER A 660 0.64 38.66 -19.80
CA SER A 660 1.13 40.01 -20.08
C SER A 660 0.42 41.06 -19.20
N GLY A 661 0.69 41.01 -17.89
CA GLY A 661 0.04 41.82 -16.86
C GLY A 661 -0.11 43.32 -17.14
N GLY A 662 -1.25 43.71 -17.71
CA GLY A 662 -1.99 44.91 -17.30
C GLY A 662 -2.36 45.97 -18.36
N ASP A 663 -3.68 46.17 -18.52
CA ASP A 663 -4.30 47.48 -18.23
C ASP A 663 -5.70 47.34 -17.64
N THR A 664 -5.80 47.41 -16.31
CA THR A 664 -7.06 47.67 -15.58
C THR A 664 -7.03 49.00 -14.83
N THR A 665 -6.45 50.05 -15.43
CA THR A 665 -6.55 51.42 -14.90
C THR A 665 -7.94 52.04 -15.18
N GLY A 666 -8.89 51.76 -14.31
CA GLY A 666 -10.30 52.10 -14.52
C GLY A 666 -10.61 53.59 -14.70
N GLY A 667 -11.28 53.96 -15.81
CA GLY A 667 -11.78 55.33 -15.98
C GLY A 667 -12.53 55.68 -17.28
N GLY A 668 -13.87 55.66 -17.23
CA GLY A 668 -14.69 56.63 -17.99
C GLY A 668 -15.67 56.08 -19.03
N THR A 669 -16.91 56.58 -18.98
CA THR A 669 -17.97 56.29 -19.96
C THR A 669 -17.93 57.23 -21.18
N SER A 670 -17.42 56.73 -22.31
CA SER A 670 -17.61 57.29 -23.67
C SER A 670 -17.13 56.26 -24.71
N GLY A 671 -17.75 56.07 -25.89
CA GLY A 671 -18.95 56.69 -26.44
C GLY A 671 -18.81 56.92 -27.96
N GLY A 672 -19.29 55.97 -28.78
CA GLY A 672 -19.12 55.97 -30.25
C GLY A 672 -17.76 55.41 -30.68
N ASP A 673 -17.62 54.73 -31.83
CA ASP A 673 -18.45 54.78 -33.04
C ASP A 673 -18.59 53.38 -33.70
N THR A 674 -19.63 53.13 -34.49
CA THR A 674 -19.77 51.87 -35.27
C THR A 674 -20.03 52.12 -36.76
N SER A 675 -19.22 51.50 -37.62
CA SER A 675 -19.41 51.49 -39.07
C SER A 675 -18.92 50.17 -39.68
N GLY A 676 -19.68 49.45 -40.50
CA GLY A 676 -21.09 49.62 -40.86
C GLY A 676 -21.49 48.76 -42.07
N GLY A 677 -22.75 48.27 -42.09
CA GLY A 677 -23.32 47.44 -43.18
C GLY A 677 -23.95 46.14 -42.64
N THR A 678 -25.28 46.06 -42.47
CA THR A 678 -26.31 45.67 -43.48
C THR A 678 -26.31 44.16 -43.85
N SER A 679 -27.45 43.44 -43.81
CA SER A 679 -28.82 43.83 -43.43
C SER A 679 -29.83 42.68 -43.38
N GLY A 680 -30.80 42.75 -42.45
CA GLY A 680 -32.16 42.21 -42.58
C GLY A 680 -32.45 40.86 -41.90
N GLY A 681 -33.56 40.68 -41.17
CA GLY A 681 -34.57 41.66 -40.74
C GLY A 681 -35.88 41.03 -40.22
N ASP A 682 -36.64 41.78 -39.41
CA ASP A 682 -38.07 41.64 -39.05
C ASP A 682 -38.60 40.29 -38.46
N THR A 683 -39.53 40.24 -37.49
CA THR A 683 -40.52 41.26 -37.06
C THR A 683 -41.02 41.10 -35.61
N SER A 684 -41.14 42.23 -34.89
CA SER A 684 -42.22 42.62 -33.93
C SER A 684 -42.72 41.72 -32.78
N GLY A 685 -42.69 42.29 -31.55
CA GLY A 685 -43.75 42.13 -30.52
C GLY A 685 -43.26 41.66 -29.13
N GLY A 686 -43.51 42.36 -28.01
CA GLY A 686 -43.98 43.74 -27.83
C GLY A 686 -44.75 43.98 -26.52
N GLY A 687 -44.26 44.88 -25.64
CA GLY A 687 -45.10 45.55 -24.62
C GLY A 687 -44.58 45.61 -23.17
N THR A 688 -43.91 46.71 -22.83
CA THR A 688 -44.20 47.64 -21.70
C THR A 688 -45.02 47.18 -20.47
N SER A 689 -44.81 47.66 -19.23
CA SER A 689 -43.68 48.36 -18.54
C SER A 689 -44.17 48.87 -17.17
N GLY A 690 -43.36 48.75 -16.11
CA GLY A 690 -43.58 49.40 -14.81
C GLY A 690 -44.64 48.74 -13.89
N GLY A 691 -44.68 49.07 -12.60
CA GLY A 691 -43.73 49.90 -11.85
C GLY A 691 -44.26 50.42 -10.51
N ASP A 692 -43.31 50.76 -9.64
CA ASP A 692 -43.43 51.57 -8.41
C ASP A 692 -44.04 50.96 -7.12
N THR A 693 -43.68 51.64 -6.04
CA THR A 693 -43.71 51.38 -4.60
C THR A 693 -45.08 51.34 -3.91
N GLY A 694 -45.10 50.83 -2.66
CA GLY A 694 -45.98 51.36 -1.61
C GLY A 694 -46.62 50.31 -0.70
N GLY A 695 -46.26 50.30 0.59
CA GLY A 695 -46.85 49.39 1.59
C GLY A 695 -48.25 49.83 2.08
N GLY A 696 -48.96 48.90 2.74
CA GLY A 696 -50.27 49.16 3.35
C GLY A 696 -50.75 48.00 4.23
N THR A 697 -51.02 48.30 5.50
CA THR A 697 -51.43 47.32 6.53
C THR A 697 -52.95 47.00 6.51
N SER A 698 -53.34 46.01 7.33
CA SER A 698 -54.61 45.95 8.10
C SER A 698 -55.64 44.84 7.77
N SER A 699 -55.56 43.76 8.57
CA SER A 699 -56.65 43.17 9.39
C SER A 699 -57.87 42.46 8.78
N GLY A 700 -58.24 41.33 9.41
CA GLY A 700 -59.66 40.96 9.66
C GLY A 700 -60.05 39.48 9.43
N GLY A 701 -60.27 38.69 10.51
CA GLY A 701 -60.87 37.36 10.40
C GLY A 701 -60.61 36.39 11.58
N ASP A 702 -61.29 36.57 12.72
CA ASP A 702 -61.21 35.65 13.88
C ASP A 702 -61.94 34.32 13.68
N THR A 703 -61.52 33.24 14.38
CA THR A 703 -62.28 32.67 15.53
C THR A 703 -61.61 31.45 16.22
N SER A 704 -61.31 31.59 17.53
CA SER A 704 -61.23 30.56 18.61
C SER A 704 -60.40 29.27 18.43
N GLY A 705 -59.59 28.79 19.39
CA GLY A 705 -59.26 29.20 20.77
C GLY A 705 -58.85 27.97 21.62
N GLY A 706 -58.11 28.05 22.75
CA GLY A 706 -57.44 29.18 23.42
C GLY A 706 -56.80 28.77 24.78
N ASP A 707 -56.09 29.72 25.42
CA ASP A 707 -55.62 29.80 26.84
C ASP A 707 -54.71 28.69 27.45
N THR A 708 -53.62 28.97 28.19
CA THR A 708 -52.90 30.22 28.62
C THR A 708 -51.38 30.05 28.37
N GLY A 709 -50.41 30.94 28.68
CA GLY A 709 -50.37 32.27 29.33
C GLY A 709 -49.85 32.25 30.79
N GLY A 710 -48.83 33.01 31.23
CA GLY A 710 -47.91 33.90 30.49
C GLY A 710 -47.07 34.87 31.38
N GLY A 711 -46.26 35.75 30.75
CA GLY A 711 -45.61 36.94 31.35
C GLY A 711 -44.14 36.79 31.86
N THR A 712 -43.28 37.82 31.93
CA THR A 712 -43.30 39.23 31.43
C THR A 712 -41.91 39.91 31.53
N SER A 713 -41.55 40.76 30.53
CA SER A 713 -40.50 41.83 30.57
C SER A 713 -39.02 41.42 30.72
N GLY A 714 -38.00 42.08 30.14
CA GLY A 714 -37.95 43.14 29.11
C GLY A 714 -37.06 44.34 29.46
N GLY A 715 -36.13 44.75 28.57
CA GLY A 715 -35.49 46.08 28.57
C GLY A 715 -33.95 46.21 28.42
N ASP A 716 -33.48 46.30 27.18
CA ASP A 716 -32.66 47.40 26.60
C ASP A 716 -31.21 47.79 27.04
N THR A 717 -30.48 48.39 26.08
CA THR A 717 -29.24 49.22 26.14
C THR A 717 -27.82 48.60 26.30
N SER A 718 -26.79 49.40 25.97
CA SER A 718 -25.49 48.96 25.42
C SER A 718 -24.26 49.78 25.86
N GLY A 719 -23.05 49.18 25.79
CA GLY A 719 -21.73 49.82 26.00
C GLY A 719 -21.28 49.96 27.47
N GLY A 720 -20.00 50.16 27.82
CA GLY A 720 -18.77 50.12 26.99
C GLY A 720 -17.54 50.75 27.68
N ASP A 721 -16.40 50.05 27.62
CA ASP A 721 -14.99 50.54 27.68
C ASP A 721 -14.22 50.79 29.04
N THR A 722 -12.90 50.52 29.00
CA THR A 722 -11.76 50.83 29.92
C THR A 722 -11.75 50.49 31.43
N GLY A 723 -10.86 49.55 31.84
CA GLY A 723 -9.51 49.91 32.35
C GLY A 723 -9.19 50.18 33.84
N GLY A 724 -8.97 49.13 34.65
CA GLY A 724 -7.78 48.94 35.53
C GLY A 724 -7.62 49.63 36.92
N GLY A 725 -7.21 48.86 37.96
CA GLY A 725 -6.50 49.38 39.15
C GLY A 725 -6.76 48.73 40.54
N ASP A 726 -5.83 47.88 40.99
CA ASP A 726 -5.36 47.51 42.38
C ASP A 726 -6.04 48.14 43.65
N THR A 727 -6.18 47.51 44.84
CA THR A 727 -5.41 46.43 45.54
C THR A 727 -6.26 45.72 46.63
N SER A 728 -5.96 44.43 46.90
CA SER A 728 -6.10 43.72 48.20
C SER A 728 -7.48 43.49 48.85
N GLY A 729 -7.67 42.28 49.42
CA GLY A 729 -8.78 41.93 50.33
C GLY A 729 -9.37 40.55 50.05
N GLY A 730 -9.08 39.55 50.89
CA GLY A 730 -9.44 38.16 50.61
C GLY A 730 -10.83 37.72 51.10
N THR A 731 -11.55 37.01 50.23
CA THR A 731 -12.47 35.90 50.54
C THR A 731 -12.68 35.14 49.23
N SER A 732 -11.86 34.12 48.95
CA SER A 732 -12.04 33.30 47.74
C SER A 732 -13.00 32.15 48.03
N GLY A 733 -14.11 32.11 47.29
CA GLY A 733 -15.13 31.07 47.39
C GLY A 733 -16.32 31.40 46.49
N GLY A 734 -16.50 30.62 45.41
CA GLY A 734 -17.51 30.88 44.39
C GLY A 734 -17.01 31.73 43.21
N GLY A 735 -15.79 31.50 42.73
CA GLY A 735 -15.40 31.93 41.38
C GLY A 735 -16.10 31.07 40.34
N THR A 736 -16.73 31.69 39.35
CA THR A 736 -17.25 30.99 38.15
C THR A 736 -16.08 30.60 37.26
N THR A 737 -15.80 29.31 37.14
CA THR A 737 -14.79 28.78 36.21
C THR A 737 -15.23 29.03 34.78
N GLY A 738 -14.46 29.84 34.04
CA GLY A 738 -14.60 29.98 32.59
C GLY A 738 -14.27 28.67 31.86
N GLY A 739 -14.60 28.61 30.55
CA GLY A 739 -14.43 27.41 29.74
C GLY A 739 -13.01 26.86 29.82
N GLY A 740 -12.90 25.57 30.17
CA GLY A 740 -11.61 24.91 30.35
C GLY A 740 -10.86 24.77 29.03
N VAL A 741 -9.65 25.30 28.98
CA VAL A 741 -8.68 24.99 27.92
C VAL A 741 -7.42 24.46 28.58
N GLY A 742 -7.12 23.20 28.32
CA GLY A 742 -5.86 22.58 28.72
C GLY A 742 -4.83 22.72 27.60
N VAL A 743 -3.55 22.72 27.97
CA VAL A 743 -2.49 22.36 27.02
C VAL A 743 -1.45 21.47 27.69
N THR A 744 -1.00 20.44 26.97
CA THR A 744 0.17 19.64 27.34
C THR A 744 1.28 19.87 26.34
N TYR A 745 2.54 19.77 26.78
CA TYR A 745 3.73 19.95 25.95
C TYR A 745 4.62 18.72 26.03
N ALA A 746 5.09 18.22 24.89
CA ALA A 746 5.97 17.06 24.80
C ALA A 746 7.06 17.28 23.74
N VAL A 747 8.27 16.78 24.01
CA VAL A 747 9.31 16.59 22.99
C VAL A 747 9.14 15.19 22.43
N THR A 748 9.01 15.06 21.11
CA THR A 748 8.77 13.80 20.40
C THR A 748 10.03 13.24 19.73
N SER A 749 11.05 14.07 19.46
CA SER A 749 12.39 13.63 19.04
C SER A 749 13.46 14.66 19.41
N GLN A 750 14.70 14.24 19.60
CA GLN A 750 15.83 15.13 19.92
C GLN A 750 17.17 14.54 19.45
N TRP A 751 18.07 15.41 18.95
CA TRP A 751 19.41 15.04 18.45
C TRP A 751 20.43 16.16 18.71
N ASP A 752 21.72 15.87 18.47
CA ASP A 752 22.78 16.88 18.49
C ASP A 752 22.52 17.96 17.41
N GLY A 753 21.96 19.09 17.83
CA GLY A 753 21.64 20.23 16.96
C GLY A 753 20.15 20.56 16.80
N GLY A 754 19.21 19.69 17.20
CA GLY A 754 17.78 20.00 17.13
C GLY A 754 16.84 19.12 17.97
N PHE A 755 15.56 19.47 17.98
CA PHE A 755 14.48 18.69 18.57
C PHE A 755 13.14 18.93 17.84
N VAL A 756 12.20 18.02 18.04
CA VAL A 756 10.81 18.04 17.55
C VAL A 756 9.93 18.00 18.80
N ALA A 757 8.94 18.89 18.89
CA ALA A 757 8.05 19.01 20.03
C ALA A 757 6.63 19.40 19.61
N GLN A 758 5.67 19.26 20.51
CA GLN A 758 4.27 19.57 20.23
C GLN A 758 3.50 20.06 21.46
N TYR A 759 2.50 20.89 21.20
CA TYR A 759 1.46 21.29 22.14
C TYR A 759 0.13 20.63 21.76
N THR A 760 -0.50 19.92 22.70
CA THR A 760 -1.88 19.43 22.53
C THR A 760 -2.83 20.40 23.24
N ILE A 761 -3.63 21.16 22.51
CA ILE A 761 -4.67 22.04 23.08
C ILE A 761 -5.95 21.23 23.23
N THR A 762 -6.52 21.17 24.44
CA THR A 762 -7.75 20.42 24.76
C THR A 762 -8.85 21.38 25.20
N ASN A 763 -10.02 21.31 24.58
CA ASN A 763 -11.20 22.05 25.01
C ASN A 763 -12.03 21.21 26.00
N SER A 764 -11.90 21.50 27.30
CA SER A 764 -12.71 20.89 28.36
C SER A 764 -13.92 21.73 28.78
N GLY A 765 -14.31 22.72 27.97
CA GLY A 765 -15.55 23.49 28.10
C GLY A 765 -16.75 22.86 27.36
N GLU A 766 -17.97 23.27 27.74
CA GLU A 766 -19.23 22.82 27.13
C GLU A 766 -19.55 23.49 25.77
N ALA A 767 -18.71 24.43 25.32
CA ALA A 767 -18.88 25.16 24.06
C ALA A 767 -17.60 25.05 23.21
N ALA A 768 -17.75 25.09 21.88
CA ALA A 768 -16.62 24.98 20.96
C ALA A 768 -15.63 26.15 21.13
N LEU A 769 -14.33 25.82 21.16
CA LEU A 769 -13.24 26.77 21.32
C LEU A 769 -12.71 27.17 19.94
N SER A 770 -13.09 28.35 19.46
CA SER A 770 -12.57 28.92 18.22
C SER A 770 -11.43 29.92 18.47
N ASN A 771 -10.41 29.91 17.60
CA ASN A 771 -9.24 30.79 17.65
C ASN A 771 -8.41 30.64 18.94
N TRP A 772 -7.92 29.42 19.21
CA TRP A 772 -6.94 29.20 20.27
C TRP A 772 -5.61 29.91 19.98
N ARG A 773 -4.78 30.10 21.00
CA ARG A 773 -3.45 30.71 20.88
C ARG A 773 -2.55 30.24 22.01
N VAL A 774 -1.39 29.66 21.69
CA VAL A 774 -0.37 29.25 22.66
C VAL A 774 0.78 30.25 22.60
N GLU A 775 1.25 30.74 23.74
CA GLU A 775 2.42 31.63 23.87
C GLU A 775 3.49 30.96 24.71
N PHE A 776 4.78 31.12 24.38
CA PHE A 776 5.89 30.58 25.18
C PHE A 776 7.23 31.24 24.83
N ASP A 777 8.20 31.14 25.74
CA ASP A 777 9.58 31.58 25.52
C ASP A 777 10.54 30.36 25.45
N LEU A 778 11.30 30.23 24.36
CA LEU A 778 12.46 29.32 24.28
C LEU A 778 13.73 30.04 24.75
N PRO A 779 14.74 29.34 25.28
CA PRO A 779 16.01 29.96 25.65
C PRO A 779 16.77 30.43 24.39
N ALA A 780 17.62 31.45 24.52
CA ALA A 780 18.32 32.07 23.38
C ALA A 780 19.39 31.19 22.67
N ASN A 781 19.52 29.92 23.06
CA ASN A 781 20.32 28.89 22.39
C ASN A 781 19.46 27.90 21.58
N GLU A 782 18.13 28.09 21.55
CA GLU A 782 17.14 27.29 20.83
C GLU A 782 16.29 28.20 19.93
N SER A 783 15.88 27.69 18.76
CA SER A 783 15.05 28.44 17.81
C SER A 783 14.21 27.56 16.92
N ILE A 784 12.91 27.87 16.79
CA ILE A 784 12.01 27.12 15.91
C ILE A 784 12.45 27.28 14.44
N THR A 785 12.44 26.16 13.72
CA THR A 785 12.83 26.01 12.31
C THR A 785 11.67 25.64 11.40
N SER A 786 10.64 24.96 11.91
CA SER A 786 9.39 24.66 11.19
C SER A 786 8.26 24.35 12.17
N VAL A 787 7.00 24.46 11.70
CA VAL A 787 5.77 24.21 12.47
C VAL A 787 4.75 23.50 11.56
N TRP A 788 3.88 22.67 12.13
CA TRP A 788 2.72 22.06 11.47
C TRP A 788 1.49 22.11 12.38
N ASN A 789 0.29 22.09 11.79
CA ASN A 789 -1.00 22.26 12.47
C ASN A 789 -1.12 23.58 13.28
N GLY A 790 -0.38 24.62 12.88
CA GLY A 790 -0.48 25.95 13.45
C GLY A 790 0.50 26.94 12.83
N GLN A 791 0.09 28.20 12.79
CA GLN A 791 0.85 29.34 12.31
C GLN A 791 1.79 29.86 13.41
N LEU A 792 3.00 30.25 13.04
CA LEU A 792 4.00 30.80 13.96
C LEU A 792 4.20 32.31 13.78
N ALA A 793 4.16 33.04 14.90
CA ALA A 793 4.74 34.38 15.01
C ALA A 793 5.83 34.40 16.09
N GLN A 794 6.90 35.15 15.86
CA GLN A 794 8.06 35.22 16.77
C GLN A 794 8.49 36.67 17.02
N ALA A 795 8.94 36.96 18.25
CA ALA A 795 9.67 38.17 18.60
C ALA A 795 10.80 37.84 19.58
N ASP A 796 12.07 37.98 19.14
CA ASP A 796 13.26 37.53 19.86
C ASP A 796 13.14 36.06 20.32
N THR A 797 13.07 35.80 21.64
CA THR A 797 12.89 34.46 22.25
C THR A 797 11.43 34.05 22.45
N HIS A 798 10.49 34.95 22.18
CA HIS A 798 9.06 34.74 22.38
C HIS A 798 8.39 34.18 21.11
N TYR A 799 7.61 33.13 21.28
CA TYR A 799 6.91 32.41 20.21
C TYR A 799 5.41 32.35 20.49
N VAL A 800 4.64 32.45 19.42
CA VAL A 800 3.17 32.46 19.42
C VAL A 800 2.69 31.49 18.36
N LEU A 801 1.94 30.48 18.78
CA LEU A 801 1.25 29.55 17.89
C LEU A 801 -0.25 29.88 17.85
N THR A 802 -0.81 29.98 16.64
CA THR A 802 -2.24 30.16 16.38
C THR A 802 -2.73 29.11 15.37
N PRO A 803 -4.04 28.81 15.30
CA PRO A 803 -4.55 27.77 14.41
C PRO A 803 -4.36 28.07 12.93
N GLU A 804 -4.11 27.01 12.16
CA GLU A 804 -4.54 26.91 10.77
C GLU A 804 -6.07 26.68 10.69
N SER A 805 -6.68 26.95 9.54
CA SER A 805 -8.15 26.89 9.35
C SER A 805 -8.78 25.57 9.81
N TRP A 806 -8.18 24.42 9.47
CA TRP A 806 -8.66 23.09 9.90
C TRP A 806 -8.51 22.81 11.40
N THR A 807 -7.64 23.55 12.08
CA THR A 807 -7.45 23.48 13.55
C THR A 807 -8.22 24.56 14.31
N GLN A 808 -8.91 25.47 13.60
CA GLN A 808 -9.40 26.74 14.14
C GLN A 808 -10.48 26.59 15.23
N THR A 809 -11.27 25.51 15.21
CA THR A 809 -12.33 25.26 16.18
C THR A 809 -12.22 23.87 16.80
N ILE A 810 -12.03 23.82 18.11
CA ILE A 810 -11.99 22.57 18.89
C ILE A 810 -13.37 22.35 19.53
N ALA A 811 -14.06 21.26 19.17
CA ALA A 811 -15.35 20.90 19.75
C ALA A 811 -15.27 20.67 21.28
N PRO A 812 -16.39 20.74 22.02
CA PRO A 812 -16.44 20.33 23.44
C PRO A 812 -15.87 18.92 23.66
N GLY A 813 -14.90 18.78 24.57
CA GLY A 813 -14.17 17.54 24.83
C GLY A 813 -13.07 17.19 23.80
N GLY A 814 -13.00 17.91 22.67
CA GLY A 814 -12.01 17.68 21.62
C GLY A 814 -10.61 18.20 21.98
N SER A 815 -9.62 17.78 21.19
CA SER A 815 -8.25 18.29 21.25
C SER A 815 -7.68 18.51 19.85
N VAL A 816 -6.62 19.31 19.73
CA VAL A 816 -5.82 19.45 18.50
C VAL A 816 -4.33 19.54 18.86
N VAL A 817 -3.46 19.01 18.00
CA VAL A 817 -2.01 18.95 18.21
C VAL A 817 -1.31 19.86 17.21
N VAL A 818 -0.66 20.92 17.71
CA VAL A 818 0.28 21.77 16.95
C VAL A 818 1.71 21.36 17.29
N GLY A 819 2.54 21.14 16.27
CA GLY A 819 3.91 20.68 16.45
C GLY A 819 4.94 21.58 15.80
N PHE A 820 6.17 21.55 16.29
CA PHE A 820 7.29 22.34 15.78
C PHE A 820 8.63 21.60 15.88
N GLN A 821 9.52 21.87 14.94
CA GLN A 821 10.93 21.48 15.02
C GLN A 821 11.76 22.71 15.36
N ALA A 822 12.70 22.59 16.29
CA ALA A 822 13.64 23.65 16.67
C ALA A 822 15.09 23.19 16.54
N ALA A 823 15.98 24.11 16.17
CA ALA A 823 17.42 23.94 16.34
C ALA A 823 17.80 24.20 17.81
N GLN A 824 18.80 23.48 18.33
CA GLN A 824 19.37 23.69 19.66
C GLN A 824 20.89 23.78 19.60
N THR A 825 21.48 24.64 20.45
CA THR A 825 22.93 24.72 20.64
C THR A 825 23.29 24.50 22.11
N GLY A 826 23.89 23.34 22.40
CA GLY A 826 24.10 22.87 23.77
C GLY A 826 22.91 22.06 24.29
N ALA A 827 22.76 22.00 25.62
CA ALA A 827 21.71 21.21 26.26
C ALA A 827 20.35 21.94 26.23
N TYR A 828 19.30 21.18 25.93
CA TYR A 828 17.91 21.63 25.93
C TYR A 828 17.41 22.16 27.27
N SER A 829 16.54 23.16 27.24
CA SER A 829 15.72 23.59 28.36
C SER A 829 14.25 23.75 27.91
N PRO A 830 13.27 23.19 28.63
CA PRO A 830 11.88 23.23 28.22
C PRO A 830 11.33 24.67 28.15
N PRO A 831 10.31 24.94 27.30
CA PRO A 831 9.69 26.25 27.16
C PRO A 831 9.26 26.85 28.49
N THR A 832 9.41 28.17 28.61
CA THR A 832 9.00 28.94 29.79
C THR A 832 7.86 29.88 29.44
N ASN A 833 7.21 30.45 30.47
CA ASN A 833 6.11 31.41 30.33
C ASN A 833 4.92 30.93 29.46
N VAL A 834 4.66 29.62 29.44
CA VAL A 834 3.62 29.02 28.60
C VAL A 834 2.23 29.56 28.98
N SER A 835 1.50 30.10 28.00
CA SER A 835 0.11 30.59 28.12
C SER A 835 -0.79 29.91 27.08
N VAL A 836 -2.10 29.85 27.36
CA VAL A 836 -3.14 29.58 26.37
C VAL A 836 -4.21 30.67 26.43
N ASN A 837 -4.49 31.32 25.30
CA ASN A 837 -5.44 32.42 25.18
C ASN A 837 -5.16 33.59 26.16
N GLY A 838 -3.91 33.73 26.63
CA GLY A 838 -3.47 34.71 27.62
C GLY A 838 -3.50 34.23 29.08
N GLU A 839 -4.00 33.03 29.37
CA GLU A 839 -4.01 32.45 30.72
C GLU A 839 -2.78 31.52 30.93
N PRO A 840 -2.02 31.65 32.04
CA PRO A 840 -0.77 30.93 32.23
C PRO A 840 -0.95 29.46 32.66
N VAL A 841 -0.21 28.56 32.03
CA VAL A 841 -0.30 27.11 32.25
C VAL A 841 0.40 26.71 33.56
N SER A 842 -0.37 26.23 34.53
CA SER A 842 0.12 25.96 35.88
C SER A 842 0.54 24.49 36.06
N GLY A 843 1.76 24.13 35.62
CA GLY A 843 2.31 22.77 35.81
C GLY A 843 3.82 22.57 35.68
N THR A 844 4.55 23.41 34.95
CA THR A 844 5.96 23.15 34.62
C THR A 844 6.93 23.44 35.77
N THR A 845 7.71 22.43 36.19
CA THR A 845 8.92 22.61 37.03
C THR A 845 10.10 21.87 36.37
N SER A 846 11.28 22.50 36.31
CA SER A 846 12.41 22.08 35.47
C SER A 846 13.62 21.60 36.28
N GLY A 847 14.46 20.74 35.69
CA GLY A 847 15.86 20.55 36.11
C GLY A 847 16.46 19.14 35.90
N GLY A 848 17.61 19.07 35.23
CA GLY A 848 18.50 17.91 35.20
C GLY A 848 19.96 18.29 35.53
N GLY A 849 20.88 17.31 35.62
CA GLY A 849 22.34 17.58 35.63
C GLY A 849 23.17 17.08 36.83
N THR A 850 23.44 15.77 36.86
CA THR A 850 24.71 15.10 37.27
C THR A 850 25.65 15.75 38.33
N THR A 851 25.92 15.05 39.45
CA THR A 851 27.22 14.36 39.77
C THR A 851 27.47 14.07 41.27
N SER A 852 28.03 12.87 41.53
CA SER A 852 29.00 12.51 42.61
C SER A 852 28.74 12.88 44.09
N GLY A 853 28.62 11.85 44.95
CA GLY A 853 28.91 11.96 46.39
C GLY A 853 28.12 11.00 47.29
N GLY A 854 28.75 9.92 47.77
CA GLY A 854 28.12 8.97 48.70
C GLY A 854 28.14 9.41 50.17
N GLY A 855 27.15 8.98 50.97
CA GLY A 855 27.10 9.27 52.41
C GLY A 855 26.02 8.50 53.18
N THR A 856 26.44 7.51 53.98
CA THR A 856 25.57 6.76 54.91
C THR A 856 25.09 7.62 56.08
N THR A 857 23.80 7.56 56.44
CA THR A 857 23.24 7.20 57.79
C THR A 857 21.71 7.38 57.75
N THR A 858 20.86 6.40 58.11
CA THR A 858 20.64 5.74 59.42
C THR A 858 19.83 6.58 60.42
N GLY A 859 18.57 6.16 60.65
CA GLY A 859 17.78 6.49 61.85
C GLY A 859 16.56 7.41 61.58
N GLY A 860 15.32 7.08 61.98
CA GLY A 860 14.81 5.79 62.45
C GLY A 860 13.72 5.90 63.52
N GLY A 861 12.66 5.08 63.39
CA GLY A 861 11.60 4.90 64.39
C GLY A 861 10.49 5.96 64.37
N THR A 862 9.33 5.72 65.01
CA THR A 862 8.90 4.48 65.70
C THR A 862 7.39 4.45 65.97
N THR A 863 6.79 3.26 65.97
CA THR A 863 5.51 2.87 66.66
C THR A 863 4.22 3.57 66.20
N THR A 864 3.01 2.99 66.31
CA THR A 864 2.50 1.70 66.86
C THR A 864 1.32 1.30 65.95
N GLY A 865 1.18 0.09 65.41
CA GLY A 865 0.74 -1.14 66.10
C GLY A 865 -0.80 -1.28 66.10
N GLY A 866 -1.42 -2.47 66.03
CA GLY A 866 -0.87 -3.82 65.90
C GLY A 866 -1.84 -4.89 66.46
N GLY A 867 -1.84 -6.10 65.85
CA GLY A 867 -2.61 -7.27 66.31
C GLY A 867 -2.90 -8.23 65.13
N THR A 868 -2.18 -9.35 64.94
CA THR A 868 -2.35 -10.68 65.59
C THR A 868 -3.67 -11.38 65.20
N THR A 869 -3.74 -12.64 64.74
CA THR A 869 -2.86 -13.84 64.91
C THR A 869 -2.98 -14.82 63.72
N THR A 870 -2.17 -15.88 63.50
CA THR A 870 -0.76 -16.27 63.83
C THR A 870 -0.52 -17.70 63.32
N GLY A 871 0.60 -17.95 62.62
CA GLY A 871 1.21 -19.29 62.44
C GLY A 871 1.10 -19.87 61.03
N GLY A 872 2.17 -20.30 60.34
CA GLY A 872 3.61 -20.15 60.60
C GLY A 872 4.39 -21.48 60.61
N GLY A 873 5.54 -21.53 59.93
CA GLY A 873 6.40 -22.73 59.92
C GLY A 873 7.52 -22.76 58.87
N THR A 874 8.65 -22.10 59.17
CA THR A 874 10.03 -22.46 58.76
C THR A 874 10.35 -22.95 57.33
N THR A 875 11.23 -22.21 56.66
CA THR A 875 12.03 -22.65 55.51
C THR A 875 12.93 -23.87 55.79
N SER A 876 13.09 -24.75 54.80
CA SER A 876 14.29 -25.57 54.60
C SER A 876 14.40 -25.99 53.13
N GLY A 877 15.61 -26.16 52.61
CA GLY A 877 15.86 -26.48 51.19
C GLY A 877 16.80 -27.67 50.99
N GLY A 878 16.94 -28.09 49.74
CA GLY A 878 17.84 -29.16 49.31
C GLY A 878 17.24 -29.98 48.17
N GLY A 879 17.74 -29.79 46.94
CA GLY A 879 17.30 -30.57 45.78
C GLY A 879 18.18 -31.78 45.47
N THR A 880 17.70 -32.69 44.63
CA THR A 880 18.50 -33.41 43.62
C THR A 880 17.61 -34.26 42.69
N THR A 881 17.73 -34.00 41.38
CA THR A 881 17.56 -34.93 40.24
C THR A 881 16.81 -36.26 40.42
N SER A 882 15.70 -36.42 39.70
CA SER A 882 15.41 -37.65 38.94
C SER A 882 14.63 -37.30 37.68
N GLY A 883 14.87 -38.00 36.57
CA GLY A 883 14.10 -37.87 35.33
C GLY A 883 13.17 -39.07 35.10
N GLY A 884 12.40 -39.01 34.01
CA GLY A 884 11.38 -40.00 33.63
C GLY A 884 10.04 -39.30 33.45
N GLY A 885 9.62 -39.08 32.21
CA GLY A 885 8.49 -38.20 31.90
C GLY A 885 7.20 -38.93 31.51
N THR A 886 6.12 -38.16 31.56
CA THR A 886 4.85 -38.35 30.85
C THR A 886 4.34 -36.95 30.50
N SER A 887 3.68 -36.79 29.36
CA SER A 887 2.98 -35.56 29.00
C SER A 887 1.82 -35.31 29.97
N GLY A 888 1.88 -34.22 30.71
CA GLY A 888 0.69 -33.56 31.26
C GLY A 888 0.42 -32.32 30.42
N ALA A 889 -0.83 -32.09 30.03
CA ALA A 889 -1.22 -30.80 29.48
C ALA A 889 -1.03 -29.73 30.56
N THR A 890 -0.57 -28.54 30.20
CA THR A 890 -0.63 -27.37 31.07
C THR A 890 -2.05 -26.81 31.08
N SER A 891 -2.46 -26.21 32.20
CA SER A 891 -3.64 -25.34 32.25
C SER A 891 -3.47 -24.15 31.29
N GLY A 892 -4.58 -23.53 30.89
CA GLY A 892 -4.57 -22.31 30.09
C GLY A 892 -3.83 -21.16 30.79
N GLU A 893 -3.12 -20.36 30.01
CA GLU A 893 -2.28 -19.25 30.48
C GLU A 893 -2.85 -17.91 30.02
N PHE A 894 -3.47 -17.13 30.93
CA PHE A 894 -3.81 -15.72 30.65
C PHE A 894 -2.57 -14.85 30.87
N SER A 895 -2.12 -14.13 29.83
CA SER A 895 -0.91 -13.30 29.92
C SER A 895 -1.05 -12.08 28.99
N PRO A 896 -1.74 -11.00 29.42
CA PRO A 896 -2.06 -9.84 28.59
C PRO A 896 -0.81 -9.02 28.23
N TYR A 897 -0.85 -8.28 27.12
CA TYR A 897 0.26 -7.42 26.73
C TYR A 897 0.36 -6.19 27.62
N VAL A 898 1.59 -5.75 27.91
CA VAL A 898 1.91 -4.47 28.54
C VAL A 898 2.97 -3.77 27.69
N ASP A 899 2.66 -2.57 27.18
CA ASP A 899 3.66 -1.72 26.52
C ASP A 899 4.53 -1.03 27.58
N MET A 900 5.82 -1.36 27.55
CA MET A 900 6.86 -0.87 28.47
C MET A 900 7.24 0.61 28.26
N THR A 901 6.84 1.20 27.14
CA THR A 901 7.18 2.56 26.70
C THR A 901 6.07 3.58 26.96
N LEU A 902 4.82 3.14 27.17
CA LEU A 902 3.68 4.04 27.40
C LEU A 902 3.81 4.90 28.67
N TRP A 903 3.17 6.06 28.61
CA TRP A 903 2.90 6.93 29.74
C TRP A 903 1.39 7.19 29.89
N PRO A 904 0.79 7.07 31.10
CA PRO A 904 1.42 6.74 32.37
C PRO A 904 1.97 5.32 32.40
N LYS A 905 3.02 5.13 33.20
CA LYS A 905 3.67 3.84 33.39
C LYS A 905 2.71 2.85 34.05
N PHE A 906 2.73 1.61 33.54
CA PHE A 906 1.86 0.54 34.02
C PHE A 906 2.08 0.22 35.51
N ASP A 907 0.99 -0.01 36.23
CA ASP A 907 0.99 -0.27 37.67
C ASP A 907 0.90 -1.78 37.96
N TYR A 908 2.07 -2.40 38.05
CA TYR A 908 2.23 -3.82 38.38
C TYR A 908 1.75 -4.19 39.79
N VAL A 909 1.58 -3.22 40.70
CA VAL A 909 0.97 -3.47 42.01
C VAL A 909 -0.55 -3.55 41.84
N SER A 910 -1.17 -2.64 41.09
CA SER A 910 -2.61 -2.72 40.81
C SER A 910 -2.97 -3.98 40.01
N ALA A 911 -2.17 -4.36 39.01
CA ALA A 911 -2.37 -5.61 38.24
C ALA A 911 -2.37 -6.85 39.14
N ALA A 912 -1.37 -7.01 40.01
CA ALA A 912 -1.29 -8.14 40.95
C ALA A 912 -2.36 -8.11 42.06
N ASN A 913 -3.05 -6.98 42.28
CA ASN A 913 -4.24 -6.92 43.15
C ASN A 913 -5.54 -7.26 42.40
N ALA A 914 -5.50 -7.39 41.07
CA ALA A 914 -6.62 -7.70 40.18
C ALA A 914 -6.56 -9.15 39.60
N GLY A 915 -5.75 -10.04 40.20
CA GLY A 915 -5.57 -11.43 39.78
C GLY A 915 -4.25 -11.66 39.04
N ILE A 916 -4.03 -10.89 37.98
CA ILE A 916 -2.93 -11.03 37.00
C ILE A 916 -1.56 -11.40 37.62
N ASP A 917 -1.12 -12.64 37.40
CA ASP A 917 0.18 -13.17 37.79
C ASP A 917 1.11 -13.51 36.60
N ASP A 918 0.66 -13.30 35.37
CA ASP A 918 1.44 -13.51 34.13
C ASP A 918 1.21 -12.31 33.18
N VAL A 919 2.26 -11.84 32.48
CA VAL A 919 2.15 -10.69 31.53
C VAL A 919 3.13 -10.85 30.36
N THR A 920 2.79 -10.29 29.19
CA THR A 920 3.69 -10.23 28.02
C THR A 920 4.15 -8.80 27.77
N LEU A 921 5.46 -8.56 27.86
CA LEU A 921 6.04 -7.21 27.82
C LEU A 921 6.47 -6.83 26.40
N GLY A 922 5.80 -5.84 25.82
CA GLY A 922 6.06 -5.30 24.48
C GLY A 922 6.87 -3.99 24.53
N PHE A 923 7.81 -3.72 23.61
CA PHE A 923 8.44 -4.63 22.65
C PHE A 923 9.94 -4.36 22.57
N ILE A 924 10.74 -5.41 22.43
CA ILE A 924 12.18 -5.30 22.12
C ILE A 924 12.37 -5.22 20.60
N VAL A 925 13.04 -4.15 20.17
CA VAL A 925 13.34 -3.82 18.76
C VAL A 925 14.79 -3.37 18.61
N THR A 926 15.23 -3.06 17.39
CA THR A 926 16.56 -2.50 17.14
C THR A 926 16.63 -1.05 17.61
N GLY A 927 17.45 -0.76 18.63
CA GLY A 927 17.74 0.60 19.07
C GLY A 927 18.60 1.39 18.09
N ALA A 928 18.66 2.72 18.27
CA ALA A 928 19.40 3.62 17.38
C ALA A 928 20.93 3.41 17.38
N ASP A 929 21.46 2.64 18.34
CA ASP A 929 22.87 2.21 18.42
C ASP A 929 23.11 0.80 17.84
N GLY A 930 22.06 0.14 17.35
CA GLY A 930 22.07 -1.23 16.82
C GLY A 930 21.85 -2.33 17.87
N ASN A 931 21.69 -2.01 19.15
CA ASN A 931 21.48 -2.98 20.22
C ASN A 931 19.98 -3.20 20.53
N PRO A 932 19.60 -4.30 21.21
CA PRO A 932 18.22 -4.50 21.69
C PRO A 932 17.75 -3.38 22.63
N SER A 933 16.59 -2.79 22.34
CA SER A 933 16.00 -1.67 23.09
C SER A 933 14.48 -1.76 23.14
N TRP A 934 13.88 -1.26 24.24
CA TRP A 934 12.43 -1.16 24.39
C TRP A 934 11.88 -0.01 23.52
N GLY A 935 11.20 -0.35 22.42
CA GLY A 935 10.61 0.60 21.46
C GLY A 935 11.59 1.66 20.91
N THR A 936 12.90 1.38 20.93
CA THR A 936 14.01 2.34 20.70
C THR A 936 14.23 3.41 21.78
N PHE A 937 13.36 3.52 22.78
CA PHE A 937 13.39 4.58 23.81
C PHE A 937 14.24 4.26 25.03
N TYR A 938 14.22 3.01 25.52
CA TYR A 938 14.96 2.61 26.73
C TYR A 938 16.00 1.53 26.44
N SER A 939 17.18 1.64 27.06
CA SER A 939 18.16 0.56 27.11
C SER A 939 17.67 -0.57 28.02
N LEU A 940 18.25 -1.76 27.87
CA LEU A 940 17.85 -2.91 28.69
C LEU A 940 18.08 -2.69 30.20
N ASP A 941 19.07 -1.87 30.55
CA ASP A 941 19.49 -1.54 31.92
C ASP A 941 18.89 -0.23 32.48
N ASP A 942 17.91 0.38 31.78
CA ASP A 942 17.30 1.63 32.24
C ASP A 942 16.74 1.49 33.68
N PRO A 943 16.92 2.51 34.56
CA PRO A 943 16.45 2.45 35.94
C PRO A 943 14.94 2.21 36.11
N TRP A 944 14.11 2.65 35.16
CA TRP A 944 12.68 2.35 35.14
C TRP A 944 12.43 0.88 34.83
N VAL A 945 12.96 0.38 33.72
CA VAL A 945 12.78 -1.02 33.30
C VAL A 945 13.28 -1.97 34.39
N THR A 946 14.45 -1.67 34.98
CA THR A 946 15.02 -2.40 36.12
C THR A 946 14.11 -2.38 37.35
N SER A 947 13.39 -1.27 37.59
CA SER A 947 12.44 -1.14 38.70
C SER A 947 11.15 -1.93 38.44
N ALA A 948 10.55 -1.84 37.25
CA ALA A 948 9.39 -2.63 36.85
C ALA A 948 9.68 -4.14 36.96
N MET A 949 10.83 -4.59 36.45
CA MET A 949 11.31 -5.97 36.59
C MET A 949 11.52 -6.38 38.06
N ALA A 950 11.86 -5.46 38.95
CA ALA A 950 11.94 -5.74 40.39
C ALA A 950 10.55 -5.74 41.06
N GLU A 951 9.59 -4.98 40.56
CA GLU A 951 8.23 -4.87 41.10
C GLU A 951 7.37 -6.08 40.74
N MET A 952 7.38 -6.54 39.48
CA MET A 952 6.74 -7.80 39.07
C MET A 952 7.19 -8.97 39.96
N ARG A 953 8.50 -9.20 40.07
CA ARG A 953 9.09 -10.25 40.93
C ARG A 953 8.83 -10.09 42.44
N GLN A 954 8.39 -8.91 42.90
CA GLN A 954 8.01 -8.69 44.31
C GLN A 954 6.53 -8.99 44.56
N ASN A 955 5.66 -8.78 43.57
CA ASN A 955 4.23 -9.02 43.68
C ASN A 955 3.81 -10.43 43.22
N GLY A 956 4.64 -11.11 42.42
CA GLY A 956 4.43 -12.50 42.01
C GLY A 956 4.39 -12.70 40.49
N ILE A 957 4.26 -11.61 39.73
CA ILE A 957 4.10 -11.63 38.28
C ILE A 957 5.31 -12.26 37.58
N ASP A 958 5.07 -13.26 36.72
CA ASP A 958 6.08 -13.91 35.87
C ASP A 958 5.99 -13.40 34.42
N PRO A 959 6.91 -12.52 33.98
CA PRO A 959 6.82 -11.91 32.65
C PRO A 959 7.33 -12.79 31.50
N THR A 960 6.69 -12.64 30.34
CA THR A 960 7.20 -12.99 28.99
C THR A 960 7.79 -11.73 28.33
N ILE A 961 8.87 -11.86 27.55
CA ILE A 961 9.42 -10.75 26.75
C ILE A 961 9.05 -10.93 25.29
N SER A 962 8.38 -9.94 24.70
CA SER A 962 8.06 -9.93 23.26
C SER A 962 9.08 -9.13 22.43
N PHE A 963 9.38 -9.65 21.24
CA PHE A 963 10.26 -9.04 20.24
C PHE A 963 9.47 -8.76 18.96
N GLY A 964 9.60 -7.55 18.41
CA GLY A 964 8.92 -7.15 17.17
C GLY A 964 7.72 -6.23 17.43
N GLY A 965 6.54 -6.65 16.99
CA GLY A 965 5.31 -5.83 16.94
C GLY A 965 5.29 -4.86 15.75
N ALA A 966 4.13 -4.24 15.51
CA ALA A 966 3.82 -3.44 14.32
C ALA A 966 4.71 -2.19 14.09
N ALA A 967 5.43 -1.72 15.12
CA ALA A 967 6.19 -0.48 15.08
C ALA A 967 7.70 -0.67 15.35
N ASN A 968 8.52 0.15 14.69
CA ASN A 968 9.99 0.10 14.67
C ASN A 968 10.56 -1.13 13.93
N GLN A 969 11.89 -1.29 13.94
CA GLN A 969 12.57 -2.31 13.15
C GLN A 969 12.98 -3.53 13.99
N SER A 970 12.38 -4.70 13.71
CA SER A 970 12.72 -5.97 14.36
C SER A 970 14.22 -6.31 14.23
N LEU A 971 14.80 -6.82 15.32
CA LEU A 971 16.18 -7.32 15.35
C LEU A 971 16.44 -8.40 14.29
N ALA A 972 15.42 -9.18 13.92
CA ALA A 972 15.54 -10.21 12.89
C ALA A 972 15.85 -9.64 11.51
N VAL A 973 15.40 -8.42 11.19
CA VAL A 973 15.70 -7.73 9.94
C VAL A 973 17.14 -7.21 9.97
N THR A 974 17.51 -6.47 11.01
CA THR A 974 18.78 -5.73 11.11
C THR A 974 20.00 -6.59 11.40
N ALA A 975 19.85 -7.69 12.15
CA ALA A 975 20.99 -8.50 12.57
C ALA A 975 21.74 -9.11 11.37
N PRO A 976 23.08 -9.09 11.36
CA PRO A 976 23.87 -9.49 10.19
C PRO A 976 23.92 -11.00 9.95
N ASN A 977 23.46 -11.83 10.88
CA ASN A 977 23.31 -13.29 10.78
C ASN A 977 22.64 -13.86 12.04
N ALA A 978 22.20 -15.12 11.98
CA ALA A 978 21.55 -15.82 13.09
C ALA A 978 22.41 -15.95 14.36
N THR A 979 23.75 -15.96 14.26
CA THR A 979 24.63 -16.06 15.45
C THR A 979 24.71 -14.73 16.20
N ALA A 980 24.69 -13.59 15.48
CA ALA A 980 24.54 -12.27 16.09
C ALA A 980 23.17 -12.17 16.79
N LEU A 981 22.10 -12.46 16.05
CA LEU A 981 20.72 -12.40 16.54
C LEU A 981 20.49 -13.31 17.77
N ALA A 982 21.06 -14.52 17.79
CA ALA A 982 21.02 -15.41 18.96
C ALA A 982 21.76 -14.84 20.17
N SER A 983 22.81 -14.04 19.94
CA SER A 983 23.54 -13.32 21.00
C SER A 983 22.72 -12.15 21.55
N ASP A 984 21.97 -11.47 20.68
CA ASP A 984 21.09 -10.34 21.02
C ASP A 984 19.87 -10.81 21.83
N TYR A 985 19.18 -11.87 21.38
CA TYR A 985 18.13 -12.51 22.17
C TYR A 985 18.69 -13.09 23.49
N LYS A 986 19.90 -13.67 23.48
CA LYS A 986 20.54 -14.15 24.71
C LYS A 986 20.83 -13.01 25.68
N LEU A 987 21.32 -11.86 25.21
CA LEU A 987 21.58 -10.68 26.03
C LEU A 987 20.32 -10.24 26.79
N VAL A 988 19.15 -10.27 26.15
CA VAL A 988 17.86 -9.97 26.81
C VAL A 988 17.53 -11.03 27.87
N THR A 989 17.60 -12.33 27.53
CA THR A 989 17.31 -13.41 28.51
C THR A 989 18.26 -13.39 29.71
N ASP A 990 19.55 -13.10 29.50
CA ASP A 990 20.56 -13.08 30.56
C ASP A 990 20.49 -11.79 31.40
N THR A 991 20.06 -10.66 30.82
CA THR A 991 19.86 -9.39 31.54
C THR A 991 18.71 -9.47 32.54
N TYR A 992 17.58 -10.07 32.14
CA TYR A 992 16.40 -10.18 33.02
C TYR A 992 16.27 -11.54 33.72
N GLY A 993 17.01 -12.56 33.31
CA GLY A 993 16.81 -13.93 33.81
C GLY A 993 15.43 -14.51 33.45
N ILE A 994 14.84 -14.02 32.35
CA ILE A 994 13.54 -14.44 31.83
C ILE A 994 13.78 -15.39 30.64
N TYR A 995 13.02 -16.49 30.61
CA TYR A 995 13.14 -17.54 29.59
C TYR A 995 11.78 -17.90 28.95
N LYS A 996 10.74 -17.10 29.19
CA LYS A 996 9.52 -17.04 28.37
C LYS A 996 9.73 -15.94 27.33
N LEU A 997 9.81 -16.30 26.05
CA LEU A 997 9.94 -15.35 24.95
C LEU A 997 8.72 -15.42 24.04
N ASP A 998 8.33 -14.28 23.50
CA ASP A 998 7.35 -14.14 22.44
C ASP A 998 8.01 -13.47 21.22
N PHE A 999 7.63 -13.91 20.03
CA PHE A 999 8.06 -13.31 18.77
C PHE A 999 6.84 -12.83 18.04
N ASP A 1000 6.65 -11.51 18.04
CA ASP A 1000 5.50 -10.84 17.45
C ASP A 1000 5.87 -10.34 16.05
N ILE A 1001 5.33 -11.01 15.04
CA ILE A 1001 5.85 -10.97 13.66
C ILE A 1001 4.81 -10.32 12.76
N GLU A 1002 4.91 -9.00 12.67
CA GLU A 1002 3.95 -8.13 12.00
C GLU A 1002 4.53 -7.36 10.80
N GLY A 1003 3.63 -6.78 10.01
CA GLY A 1003 3.98 -5.88 8.90
C GLY A 1003 5.05 -6.48 7.99
N ALA A 1004 6.03 -5.66 7.60
CA ALA A 1004 7.10 -6.08 6.70
C ALA A 1004 7.97 -7.25 7.22
N ALA A 1005 8.04 -7.49 8.54
CA ALA A 1005 8.84 -8.58 9.10
C ALA A 1005 8.23 -9.97 8.81
N LEU A 1006 6.92 -10.06 8.60
CA LEU A 1006 6.21 -11.30 8.25
C LEU A 1006 6.46 -11.74 6.79
N TYR A 1007 6.94 -10.84 5.93
CA TYR A 1007 7.22 -11.10 4.51
C TYR A 1007 8.72 -11.32 4.23
N ASP A 1008 9.62 -10.99 5.16
CA ASP A 1008 11.06 -11.22 5.02
C ASP A 1008 11.43 -12.67 5.41
N ILE A 1009 11.30 -13.58 4.44
CA ILE A 1009 11.71 -15.00 4.56
C ILE A 1009 13.17 -15.15 5.05
N SER A 1010 14.06 -14.19 4.73
CA SER A 1010 15.44 -14.20 5.21
C SER A 1010 15.56 -13.81 6.68
N ALA A 1011 14.81 -12.81 7.15
CA ALA A 1011 14.68 -12.49 8.58
C ALA A 1011 14.01 -13.63 9.35
N LEU A 1012 12.93 -14.22 8.85
CA LEU A 1012 12.24 -15.36 9.47
C LEU A 1012 13.16 -16.57 9.61
N THR A 1013 13.93 -16.91 8.57
CA THR A 1013 14.90 -18.01 8.61
C THR A 1013 16.05 -17.70 9.58
N LYS A 1014 16.56 -16.46 9.58
CA LYS A 1014 17.60 -15.97 10.50
C LYS A 1014 17.12 -16.03 11.96
N GLN A 1015 15.87 -15.65 12.22
CA GLN A 1015 15.21 -15.72 13.52
C GLN A 1015 15.00 -17.16 13.97
N ALA A 1016 14.44 -18.03 13.13
CA ALA A 1016 14.24 -19.44 13.45
C ALA A 1016 15.55 -20.13 13.83
N GLN A 1017 16.63 -19.90 13.06
CA GLN A 1017 17.96 -20.39 13.39
C GLN A 1017 18.51 -19.80 14.70
N ALA A 1018 18.28 -18.50 14.95
CA ALA A 1018 18.71 -17.85 16.19
C ALA A 1018 17.95 -18.37 17.43
N VAL A 1019 16.65 -18.62 17.30
CA VAL A 1019 15.80 -19.20 18.36
C VAL A 1019 16.19 -20.65 18.63
N ALA A 1020 16.38 -21.48 17.60
CA ALA A 1020 16.86 -22.86 17.76
C ALA A 1020 18.26 -22.90 18.41
N MET A 1021 19.17 -21.99 18.03
CA MET A 1021 20.45 -21.80 18.70
C MET A 1021 20.29 -21.40 20.18
N LEU A 1022 19.39 -20.47 20.50
CA LEU A 1022 19.14 -20.00 21.86
C LEU A 1022 18.54 -21.11 22.72
N GLN A 1023 17.53 -21.83 22.23
CA GLN A 1023 16.92 -22.97 22.91
C GLN A 1023 17.96 -24.05 23.22
N ALA A 1024 18.79 -24.43 22.25
CA ALA A 1024 19.86 -25.41 22.46
C ALA A 1024 20.91 -24.94 23.49
N GLN A 1025 21.31 -23.66 23.45
CA GLN A 1025 22.26 -23.08 24.39
C GLN A 1025 21.71 -23.02 25.82
N GLN A 1026 20.51 -22.44 26.00
CA GLN A 1026 19.92 -22.23 27.32
C GLN A 1026 19.40 -23.55 27.94
N ALA A 1027 18.94 -24.52 27.12
CA ALA A 1027 18.69 -25.88 27.61
C ALA A 1027 19.97 -26.58 28.11
N ALA A 1028 21.11 -26.40 27.43
CA ALA A 1028 22.41 -26.90 27.90
C ALA A 1028 22.93 -26.16 29.15
N ALA A 1029 22.51 -24.91 29.38
CA ALA A 1029 22.77 -24.15 30.61
C ALA A 1029 21.87 -24.57 31.79
N GLY A 1030 20.75 -25.26 31.53
CA GLY A 1030 19.76 -25.66 32.53
C GLY A 1030 18.60 -24.67 32.72
N THR A 1031 18.43 -23.72 31.82
CA THR A 1031 17.40 -22.66 31.83
C THR A 1031 16.65 -22.64 30.48
N PRO A 1032 15.96 -23.74 30.09
CA PRO A 1032 15.39 -23.87 28.75
C PRO A 1032 14.37 -22.77 28.42
N VAL A 1033 14.41 -22.28 27.18
CA VAL A 1033 13.55 -21.18 26.70
C VAL A 1033 12.24 -21.73 26.11
N LYS A 1034 11.11 -21.28 26.68
CA LYS A 1034 9.77 -21.39 26.06
C LYS A 1034 9.63 -20.31 24.98
N VAL A 1035 8.87 -20.61 23.91
CA VAL A 1035 8.63 -19.65 22.82
C VAL A 1035 7.16 -19.61 22.42
N SER A 1036 6.62 -18.39 22.34
CA SER A 1036 5.42 -18.04 21.58
C SER A 1036 5.82 -17.47 20.21
N TYR A 1037 4.98 -17.68 19.20
CA TYR A 1037 4.98 -16.94 17.94
C TYR A 1037 3.62 -16.25 17.83
N THR A 1038 3.61 -14.91 17.90
CA THR A 1038 2.42 -14.07 17.76
C THR A 1038 2.30 -13.59 16.32
N LEU A 1039 1.12 -13.79 15.72
CA LEU A 1039 0.90 -13.69 14.28
C LEU A 1039 -0.47 -13.08 13.94
N PRO A 1040 -0.56 -12.19 12.93
CA PRO A 1040 -1.82 -11.73 12.35
C PRO A 1040 -2.68 -12.87 11.80
N VAL A 1041 -4.00 -12.80 12.00
CA VAL A 1041 -4.95 -13.86 11.62
C VAL A 1041 -6.22 -13.27 11.00
N MET A 1042 -6.82 -13.98 10.05
CA MET A 1042 -8.16 -13.68 9.56
C MET A 1042 -9.18 -14.65 10.19
N PRO A 1043 -10.50 -14.41 10.10
CA PRO A 1043 -11.50 -15.38 10.54
C PRO A 1043 -11.41 -16.72 9.77
N THR A 1044 -10.73 -16.73 8.62
CA THR A 1044 -10.39 -17.90 7.79
C THR A 1044 -9.09 -18.61 8.22
N GLY A 1045 -8.44 -18.17 9.30
CA GLY A 1045 -7.19 -18.73 9.83
C GLY A 1045 -5.96 -17.83 9.58
N LEU A 1046 -4.76 -18.35 9.84
CA LEU A 1046 -3.51 -17.65 9.53
C LEU A 1046 -3.40 -17.45 8.02
N THR A 1047 -2.84 -16.32 7.62
CA THR A 1047 -2.43 -16.07 6.22
C THR A 1047 -1.39 -17.11 5.77
N PRO A 1048 -1.17 -17.32 4.46
CA PRO A 1048 -0.11 -18.20 3.97
C PRO A 1048 1.26 -17.88 4.57
N ASN A 1049 1.54 -16.60 4.85
CA ASN A 1049 2.80 -16.15 5.45
C ASN A 1049 2.88 -16.42 6.96
N GLY A 1050 1.77 -16.31 7.70
CA GLY A 1050 1.70 -16.81 9.09
C GLY A 1050 1.97 -18.30 9.18
N VAL A 1051 1.35 -19.12 8.31
CA VAL A 1051 1.61 -20.56 8.22
C VAL A 1051 3.07 -20.85 7.80
N GLN A 1052 3.64 -20.05 6.90
CA GLN A 1052 5.02 -20.20 6.43
C GLN A 1052 6.05 -19.82 7.50
N ALA A 1053 5.80 -18.78 8.32
CA ALA A 1053 6.66 -18.42 9.44
C ALA A 1053 6.77 -19.58 10.46
N LEU A 1054 5.63 -20.21 10.79
CA LEU A 1054 5.60 -21.41 11.64
C LEU A 1054 6.34 -22.59 10.99
N ARG A 1055 6.15 -22.83 9.68
CA ARG A 1055 6.87 -23.88 8.95
C ARG A 1055 8.39 -23.67 8.99
N ILE A 1056 8.86 -22.45 8.71
CA ILE A 1056 10.28 -22.08 8.77
C ILE A 1056 10.85 -22.31 10.18
N ALA A 1057 10.10 -21.98 11.23
CA ALA A 1057 10.47 -22.25 12.62
C ALA A 1057 10.59 -23.76 12.89
N ILE A 1058 9.59 -24.57 12.52
CA ILE A 1058 9.58 -26.03 12.68
C ILE A 1058 10.76 -26.67 11.93
N ASP A 1059 10.97 -26.33 10.66
CA ASP A 1059 11.99 -26.95 9.80
C ASP A 1059 13.43 -26.61 10.22
N ASN A 1060 13.65 -25.43 10.83
CA ASN A 1060 14.93 -25.07 11.45
C ASN A 1060 15.09 -25.62 12.90
N GLY A 1061 14.11 -26.38 13.39
CA GLY A 1061 14.18 -27.07 14.68
C GLY A 1061 13.81 -26.23 15.91
N VAL A 1062 13.02 -25.16 15.73
CA VAL A 1062 12.44 -24.40 16.85
C VAL A 1062 11.37 -25.26 17.55
N HIS A 1063 11.49 -25.42 18.86
CA HIS A 1063 10.44 -25.99 19.68
C HIS A 1063 9.46 -24.88 20.07
N ILE A 1064 8.48 -24.63 19.20
CA ILE A 1064 7.35 -23.71 19.46
C ILE A 1064 6.55 -24.26 20.65
N GLY A 1065 6.30 -23.43 21.66
CA GLY A 1065 5.43 -23.74 22.79
C GLY A 1065 3.99 -23.32 22.51
N TYR A 1066 3.81 -22.08 22.04
CA TYR A 1066 2.51 -21.54 21.65
C TYR A 1066 2.53 -20.90 20.25
N VAL A 1067 1.39 -20.98 19.57
CA VAL A 1067 1.04 -20.15 18.42
C VAL A 1067 -0.06 -19.21 18.89
N ASN A 1068 0.29 -17.94 19.04
CA ASN A 1068 -0.62 -16.89 19.49
C ASN A 1068 -1.18 -16.14 18.28
N ILE A 1069 -2.48 -15.92 18.24
CA ILE A 1069 -3.15 -15.32 17.07
C ILE A 1069 -3.83 -14.00 17.42
N MET A 1070 -3.51 -12.96 16.65
CA MET A 1070 -4.03 -11.61 16.84
C MET A 1070 -5.37 -11.46 16.15
N THR A 1071 -6.44 -11.77 16.89
CA THR A 1071 -7.83 -11.75 16.44
C THR A 1071 -8.40 -10.34 16.52
N MET A 1072 -7.78 -9.43 15.77
CA MET A 1072 -8.01 -7.99 15.72
C MET A 1072 -7.70 -7.48 14.31
N ASP A 1073 -8.24 -6.31 13.99
CA ASP A 1073 -7.86 -5.48 12.83
C ASP A 1073 -7.86 -6.24 11.50
N TYR A 1074 -8.99 -6.90 11.24
CA TYR A 1074 -9.22 -7.67 10.02
C TYR A 1074 -9.41 -6.77 8.78
N PHE A 1075 -9.87 -5.52 8.99
CA PHE A 1075 -10.12 -4.46 7.99
C PHE A 1075 -11.05 -4.79 6.80
N ASP A 1076 -11.54 -6.03 6.68
CA ASP A 1076 -12.35 -6.56 5.58
C ASP A 1076 -13.76 -5.91 5.53
N PRO A 1077 -14.06 -5.07 4.52
CA PRO A 1077 -15.35 -4.40 4.41
C PRO A 1077 -16.52 -5.33 4.05
N SER A 1078 -16.29 -6.62 3.80
CA SER A 1078 -17.33 -7.64 3.60
C SER A 1078 -17.81 -8.27 4.92
N LEU A 1079 -17.07 -8.12 6.02
CA LEU A 1079 -17.46 -8.61 7.34
C LEU A 1079 -18.45 -7.67 8.03
N GLN A 1080 -19.32 -8.24 8.89
CA GLN A 1080 -20.22 -7.48 9.75
C GLN A 1080 -19.74 -7.63 11.19
N TYR A 1081 -19.13 -6.58 11.74
CA TYR A 1081 -18.45 -6.59 13.03
C TYR A 1081 -19.35 -6.33 14.26
N ASP A 1082 -20.51 -5.67 14.06
CA ASP A 1082 -21.45 -5.28 15.13
C ASP A 1082 -21.91 -6.48 15.99
N GLY A 1083 -21.33 -6.62 17.18
CA GLY A 1083 -21.58 -7.73 18.11
C GLY A 1083 -21.05 -9.09 17.63
N ARG A 1084 -19.98 -9.10 16.83
CA ARG A 1084 -19.49 -10.28 16.08
C ARG A 1084 -18.00 -10.57 16.25
N MET A 1085 -17.22 -9.71 16.92
CA MET A 1085 -15.77 -9.87 17.05
C MET A 1085 -15.37 -11.18 17.73
N GLY A 1086 -16.15 -11.64 18.72
CA GLY A 1086 -15.97 -12.93 19.38
C GLY A 1086 -16.40 -14.13 18.54
N ASP A 1087 -17.30 -13.97 17.56
CA ASP A 1087 -17.51 -15.02 16.54
C ASP A 1087 -16.28 -15.16 15.64
N TYR A 1088 -15.69 -14.03 15.22
CA TYR A 1088 -14.54 -14.02 14.33
C TYR A 1088 -13.25 -14.52 15.00
N ALA A 1089 -13.03 -14.19 16.27
CA ALA A 1089 -11.90 -14.72 17.05
C ALA A 1089 -11.99 -16.26 17.21
N ILE A 1090 -13.19 -16.78 17.48
CA ILE A 1090 -13.46 -18.24 17.53
C ILE A 1090 -13.24 -18.88 16.17
N GLN A 1091 -13.78 -18.29 15.09
CA GLN A 1091 -13.65 -18.81 13.73
C GLN A 1091 -12.19 -18.85 13.26
N ALA A 1092 -11.39 -17.83 13.62
CA ALA A 1092 -9.96 -17.81 13.40
C ALA A 1092 -9.28 -18.99 14.12
N ALA A 1093 -9.57 -19.19 15.42
CA ALA A 1093 -8.99 -20.27 16.21
C ALA A 1093 -9.33 -21.68 15.66
N GLU A 1094 -10.56 -21.92 15.17
CA GLU A 1094 -10.95 -23.20 14.53
C GLU A 1094 -10.24 -23.46 13.19
N ASN A 1095 -10.02 -22.42 12.40
CA ASN A 1095 -9.24 -22.55 11.16
C ASN A 1095 -7.74 -22.71 11.43
N VAL A 1096 -7.18 -22.01 12.42
CA VAL A 1096 -5.79 -22.18 12.84
C VAL A 1096 -5.55 -23.55 13.43
N HIS A 1097 -6.48 -24.11 14.21
CA HIS A 1097 -6.42 -25.50 14.65
C HIS A 1097 -6.28 -26.48 13.48
N SER A 1098 -7.09 -26.28 12.43
CA SER A 1098 -7.03 -27.10 11.21
C SER A 1098 -5.70 -26.96 10.46
N GLN A 1099 -5.12 -25.75 10.42
CA GLN A 1099 -3.80 -25.49 9.86
C GLN A 1099 -2.68 -26.13 10.69
N LEU A 1100 -2.72 -26.00 12.03
CA LEU A 1100 -1.72 -26.60 12.93
C LEU A 1100 -1.80 -28.13 12.98
N MET A 1101 -2.99 -28.73 12.87
CA MET A 1101 -3.15 -30.18 12.67
C MET A 1101 -2.47 -30.67 11.38
N THR A 1102 -2.31 -29.80 10.38
CA THR A 1102 -1.59 -30.09 9.13
C THR A 1102 -0.07 -29.93 9.29
N LEU A 1103 0.40 -28.97 10.10
CA LEU A 1103 1.83 -28.80 10.43
C LEU A 1103 2.34 -29.84 11.44
N TYR A 1104 1.47 -30.31 12.35
CA TYR A 1104 1.77 -31.27 13.41
C TYR A 1104 0.93 -32.56 13.31
N PRO A 1105 0.99 -33.32 12.19
CA PRO A 1105 0.13 -34.49 11.94
C PRO A 1105 0.38 -35.69 12.88
N SER A 1106 1.34 -35.59 13.80
CA SER A 1106 1.61 -36.56 14.86
C SER A 1106 1.03 -36.18 16.23
N MET A 1107 0.46 -34.97 16.36
CA MET A 1107 -0.21 -34.51 17.59
C MET A 1107 -1.71 -34.85 17.54
N SER A 1108 -2.36 -34.88 18.71
CA SER A 1108 -3.82 -35.02 18.79
C SER A 1108 -4.51 -33.66 18.71
N SER A 1109 -5.81 -33.67 18.43
CA SER A 1109 -6.63 -32.44 18.35
C SER A 1109 -6.51 -31.60 19.62
N GLU A 1110 -6.55 -32.25 20.78
CA GLU A 1110 -6.47 -31.63 22.11
C GLU A 1110 -5.06 -31.05 22.36
N ALA A 1111 -4.01 -31.77 21.92
CA ALA A 1111 -2.65 -31.30 22.03
C ALA A 1111 -2.38 -30.06 21.14
N VAL A 1112 -3.00 -29.99 19.96
CA VAL A 1112 -2.93 -28.81 19.08
C VAL A 1112 -3.74 -27.63 19.62
N TRP A 1113 -4.91 -27.86 20.23
CA TRP A 1113 -5.64 -26.81 20.94
C TRP A 1113 -4.80 -26.23 22.10
N SER A 1114 -4.10 -27.07 22.86
CA SER A 1114 -3.19 -26.62 23.92
C SER A 1114 -1.93 -25.86 23.44
N MET A 1115 -1.72 -25.73 22.12
CA MET A 1115 -0.71 -24.82 21.55
C MET A 1115 -1.27 -23.45 21.18
N ILE A 1116 -2.58 -23.29 21.02
CA ILE A 1116 -3.17 -22.04 20.53
C ILE A 1116 -3.38 -21.07 21.70
N LYS A 1117 -2.84 -19.85 21.57
CA LYS A 1117 -3.25 -18.68 22.35
C LYS A 1117 -4.04 -17.72 21.46
N VAL A 1118 -4.97 -16.97 22.03
CA VAL A 1118 -5.76 -15.97 21.30
C VAL A 1118 -5.60 -14.60 21.95
N THR A 1119 -5.31 -13.58 21.12
CA THR A 1119 -5.12 -12.19 21.52
C THR A 1119 -6.07 -11.30 20.73
N PRO A 1120 -7.26 -10.96 21.25
CA PRO A 1120 -8.04 -9.83 20.73
C PRO A 1120 -7.46 -8.49 21.18
N MET A 1121 -7.72 -7.44 20.42
CA MET A 1121 -7.65 -6.06 20.90
C MET A 1121 -8.96 -5.76 21.62
N ILE A 1122 -8.90 -5.20 22.83
CA ILE A 1122 -10.11 -5.02 23.67
C ILE A 1122 -10.81 -3.68 23.43
N GLY A 1123 -12.14 -3.69 23.37
CA GLY A 1123 -12.93 -2.52 23.02
C GLY A 1123 -12.75 -2.11 21.57
N VAL A 1124 -12.53 -0.83 21.30
CA VAL A 1124 -12.35 -0.26 19.96
C VAL A 1124 -10.97 -0.62 19.42
N ASN A 1125 -10.90 -1.15 18.20
CA ASN A 1125 -9.66 -1.49 17.50
C ASN A 1125 -9.14 -0.32 16.64
N ASP A 1126 -8.12 -0.53 15.82
CA ASP A 1126 -7.62 0.48 14.86
C ASP A 1126 -8.61 0.69 13.70
N ASP A 1127 -9.36 -0.34 13.30
CA ASP A 1127 -10.63 -0.15 12.59
C ASP A 1127 -11.77 0.23 13.57
N PRO A 1128 -12.34 1.45 13.52
CA PRO A 1128 -13.41 1.87 14.43
C PRO A 1128 -14.76 1.15 14.20
N ARG A 1129 -14.87 0.30 13.17
CA ARG A 1129 -15.99 -0.63 12.97
C ARG A 1129 -15.83 -1.91 13.81
N GLU A 1130 -14.60 -2.26 14.14
CA GLU A 1130 -14.25 -3.44 14.94
C GLU A 1130 -14.23 -3.08 16.43
N ILE A 1131 -15.19 -3.63 17.17
CA ILE A 1131 -15.32 -3.38 18.62
C ILE A 1131 -15.50 -4.71 19.34
N PHE A 1132 -14.44 -5.17 20.02
CA PHE A 1132 -14.46 -6.37 20.85
C PHE A 1132 -15.05 -6.05 22.23
N THR A 1133 -16.29 -6.47 22.49
CA THR A 1133 -17.02 -6.11 23.71
C THR A 1133 -16.75 -7.09 24.86
N LEU A 1134 -17.17 -6.73 26.08
CA LEU A 1134 -17.15 -7.66 27.22
C LEU A 1134 -17.94 -8.97 26.93
N ALA A 1135 -19.00 -8.90 26.13
CA ALA A 1135 -19.76 -10.10 25.72
C ALA A 1135 -19.01 -10.94 24.66
N ASP A 1136 -18.09 -10.35 23.90
CA ASP A 1136 -17.15 -11.09 23.04
C ASP A 1136 -16.04 -11.73 23.88
N ALA A 1137 -15.62 -11.09 24.99
CA ALA A 1137 -14.68 -11.65 25.97
C ALA A 1137 -15.27 -12.86 26.70
N GLU A 1138 -16.46 -12.73 27.31
CA GLU A 1138 -17.19 -13.83 27.97
C GLU A 1138 -17.31 -15.06 27.05
N LYS A 1139 -17.60 -14.80 25.77
CA LYS A 1139 -17.78 -15.80 24.72
C LYS A 1139 -16.47 -16.47 24.30
N LEU A 1140 -15.38 -15.71 24.19
CA LEU A 1140 -14.05 -16.24 23.86
C LEU A 1140 -13.48 -17.06 25.03
N ALA A 1141 -13.67 -16.61 26.28
CA ALA A 1141 -13.28 -17.35 27.48
C ALA A 1141 -13.97 -18.72 27.55
N ALA A 1142 -15.31 -18.76 27.43
CA ALA A 1142 -16.07 -20.01 27.45
C ALA A 1142 -15.70 -20.97 26.30
N PHE A 1143 -15.29 -20.46 25.14
CA PHE A 1143 -14.72 -21.28 24.06
C PHE A 1143 -13.30 -21.79 24.42
N ALA A 1144 -12.48 -20.96 25.06
CA ALA A 1144 -11.14 -21.32 25.48
C ALA A 1144 -11.15 -22.48 26.47
N ASP A 1145 -12.07 -22.46 27.43
CA ASP A 1145 -12.37 -23.59 28.33
C ASP A 1145 -12.80 -24.83 27.55
N GLU A 1146 -13.82 -24.71 26.68
CA GLU A 1146 -14.38 -25.85 25.93
C GLU A 1146 -13.32 -26.58 25.08
N LYS A 1147 -12.36 -25.83 24.50
CA LYS A 1147 -11.28 -26.40 23.68
C LYS A 1147 -10.02 -26.77 24.47
N ASN A 1148 -9.89 -26.32 25.72
CA ASN A 1148 -8.64 -26.38 26.50
C ASN A 1148 -7.49 -25.70 25.71
N LEU A 1149 -7.67 -24.42 25.40
CA LEU A 1149 -6.64 -23.62 24.72
C LEU A 1149 -5.34 -23.51 25.53
N GLY A 1150 -4.22 -23.30 24.85
CA GLY A 1150 -2.93 -23.03 25.47
C GLY A 1150 -2.94 -21.74 26.29
N GLY A 1151 -3.83 -20.79 25.97
CA GLY A 1151 -4.06 -19.62 26.81
C GLY A 1151 -4.83 -18.48 26.13
N LEU A 1152 -4.93 -17.37 26.84
CA LEU A 1152 -5.51 -16.12 26.37
C LEU A 1152 -4.52 -14.96 26.59
N SER A 1153 -4.75 -13.86 25.91
CA SER A 1153 -4.05 -12.60 26.08
C SER A 1153 -4.96 -11.48 25.56
N MET A 1154 -4.46 -10.24 25.52
CA MET A 1154 -5.14 -9.13 24.87
C MET A 1154 -4.19 -7.97 24.58
N TRP A 1155 -4.53 -7.15 23.59
CA TRP A 1155 -3.96 -5.83 23.39
C TRP A 1155 -4.89 -4.74 23.99
N SER A 1156 -4.62 -4.21 25.18
CA SER A 1156 -3.53 -4.53 26.13
C SER A 1156 -3.99 -4.24 27.56
N ALA A 1157 -3.26 -4.71 28.57
CA ALA A 1157 -3.58 -4.41 29.97
C ALA A 1157 -3.50 -2.90 30.27
N ASN A 1158 -2.69 -2.13 29.53
CA ASN A 1158 -2.72 -0.66 29.59
C ASN A 1158 -4.10 -0.09 29.25
N ARG A 1159 -4.91 -0.80 28.44
CA ARG A 1159 -6.21 -0.38 27.92
C ARG A 1159 -7.40 -0.88 28.74
N ASP A 1160 -7.22 -1.72 29.75
CA ASP A 1160 -8.33 -2.33 30.50
C ASP A 1160 -8.94 -1.39 31.57
N PHE A 1161 -9.33 -0.19 31.13
CA PHE A 1161 -9.82 0.90 31.95
C PHE A 1161 -10.96 1.65 31.26
N PRO A 1162 -11.93 2.19 32.03
CA PRO A 1162 -13.02 2.99 31.48
C PRO A 1162 -12.51 4.27 30.82
N GLY A 1163 -12.87 4.47 29.55
CA GLY A 1163 -12.51 5.64 28.74
C GLY A 1163 -13.71 6.39 28.19
N ALA A 1164 -13.45 7.23 27.20
CA ALA A 1164 -14.50 7.81 26.36
C ALA A 1164 -15.02 6.73 25.39
N VAL A 1165 -16.31 6.42 25.46
CA VAL A 1165 -16.90 5.34 24.66
C VAL A 1165 -16.86 5.69 23.17
N GLY A 1166 -16.39 4.74 22.34
CA GLY A 1166 -16.23 4.90 20.90
C GLY A 1166 -14.91 5.57 20.47
N LEU A 1167 -13.95 5.79 21.37
CA LEU A 1167 -12.62 6.31 21.02
C LEU A 1167 -11.53 5.26 21.28
N LEU A 1168 -10.72 5.01 20.24
CA LEU A 1168 -9.43 4.33 20.33
C LEU A 1168 -8.49 5.09 21.29
N SER A 1169 -7.75 4.34 22.09
CA SER A 1169 -6.84 4.88 23.12
C SER A 1169 -5.86 3.80 23.60
N ASN A 1170 -4.63 4.19 23.91
CA ASN A 1170 -3.60 3.30 24.46
C ASN A 1170 -3.72 3.12 25.98
N THR A 1171 -4.65 3.83 26.63
CA THR A 1171 -4.86 3.81 28.09
C THR A 1171 -6.32 3.55 28.49
N SER A 1172 -7.17 3.14 27.54
CA SER A 1172 -8.56 2.74 27.76
C SER A 1172 -9.11 2.04 26.52
N SER A 1173 -9.99 1.06 26.70
CA SER A 1173 -10.56 0.24 25.62
C SER A 1173 -11.52 1.01 24.70
N GLY A 1174 -12.12 2.10 25.18
CA GLY A 1174 -13.17 2.81 24.45
C GLY A 1174 -14.55 2.13 24.55
N VAL A 1175 -14.75 1.16 25.45
CA VAL A 1175 -16.09 0.59 25.77
C VAL A 1175 -16.52 0.89 27.21
N SER A 1176 -17.79 0.59 27.52
CA SER A 1176 -18.39 0.81 28.84
C SER A 1176 -18.08 -0.35 29.79
N GLN A 1177 -17.00 -0.21 30.56
CA GLN A 1177 -16.50 -1.17 31.55
C GLN A 1177 -16.24 -0.51 32.93
N GLN A 1178 -15.89 -1.26 33.97
CA GLN A 1178 -15.04 -0.77 35.08
C GLN A 1178 -13.56 -1.06 34.77
N ALA A 1179 -12.65 -0.75 35.69
CA ALA A 1179 -11.23 -1.09 35.51
C ALA A 1179 -11.02 -2.57 35.79
N TRP A 1180 -10.26 -3.24 34.92
CA TRP A 1180 -9.96 -4.68 34.94
C TRP A 1180 -11.08 -5.63 34.47
N ASP A 1181 -12.22 -5.16 33.95
CA ASP A 1181 -13.33 -6.03 33.50
C ASP A 1181 -12.88 -7.08 32.46
N PHE A 1182 -12.01 -6.74 31.49
CA PHE A 1182 -11.54 -7.73 30.51
C PHE A 1182 -10.54 -8.72 31.12
N SER A 1183 -9.70 -8.26 32.05
CA SER A 1183 -8.78 -9.10 32.80
C SER A 1183 -9.52 -10.10 33.68
N GLU A 1184 -10.51 -9.65 34.47
CA GLU A 1184 -11.34 -10.53 35.31
C GLU A 1184 -12.00 -11.65 34.47
N ILE A 1185 -12.52 -11.33 33.28
CA ILE A 1185 -13.15 -12.32 32.37
C ILE A 1185 -12.14 -13.34 31.80
N PHE A 1186 -10.92 -12.93 31.48
CA PHE A 1186 -9.90 -13.85 30.93
C PHE A 1186 -9.08 -14.58 32.01
N ASP A 1187 -9.08 -14.11 33.25
CA ASP A 1187 -8.45 -14.76 34.40
C ASP A 1187 -9.29 -15.93 34.96
N GLU A 1188 -10.63 -15.86 34.89
CA GLU A 1188 -11.53 -16.98 35.27
C GLU A 1188 -11.19 -18.29 34.49
N PHE A 1189 -10.85 -18.18 33.20
CA PHE A 1189 -10.38 -19.30 32.36
C PHE A 1189 -9.05 -19.92 32.87
N ALA A 1190 -8.15 -19.10 33.43
CA ALA A 1190 -6.89 -19.60 34.00
C ALA A 1190 -7.11 -20.32 35.35
N GLU A 1191 -8.01 -19.81 36.20
CA GLU A 1191 -8.37 -20.46 37.47
C GLU A 1191 -9.06 -21.83 37.26
N ASP A 1192 -10.07 -21.94 36.38
CA ASP A 1192 -10.83 -23.19 36.20
C ASP A 1192 -9.97 -24.28 35.52
N ALA A 1193 -9.10 -23.91 34.56
CA ALA A 1193 -8.12 -24.83 33.97
C ALA A 1193 -7.10 -25.37 34.99
N ALA A 1194 -6.75 -24.58 36.02
CA ALA A 1194 -5.93 -25.05 37.13
C ALA A 1194 -6.73 -25.94 38.11
N ALA A 1195 -8.03 -25.68 38.30
CA ALA A 1195 -8.90 -26.46 39.17
C ALA A 1195 -9.16 -27.88 38.65
N GLU A 1196 -9.35 -28.08 37.34
CA GLU A 1196 -9.64 -29.42 36.79
C GLU A 1196 -8.43 -30.38 36.86
N GLN A 1197 -7.19 -29.86 36.81
CA GLN A 1197 -5.99 -30.67 37.13
C GLN A 1197 -6.00 -31.20 38.56
N ILE A 1198 -6.39 -30.37 39.53
CA ILE A 1198 -6.43 -30.74 40.96
C ILE A 1198 -7.54 -31.76 41.23
N ALA A 1199 -8.60 -31.79 40.41
CA ALA A 1199 -9.69 -32.76 40.49
C ALA A 1199 -9.40 -34.12 39.82
N SER A 1200 -8.37 -34.20 38.96
CA SER A 1200 -8.07 -35.38 38.12
C SER A 1200 -6.83 -36.20 38.54
N GLY A 1201 -6.09 -35.75 39.57
CA GLY A 1201 -4.92 -36.43 40.16
C GLY A 1201 -5.20 -37.31 41.40
#